data_AF-A0A1B6JPS3-F1
#
_entry.id   AF-A0A1B6JPS3-F1
#
_cell.length_a   1.000
_cell.length_b   1.000
_cell.length_c   1.000
_cell.angle_alpha   90.00
_cell.angle_beta   90.00
_cell.angle_gamma   90.00
#
_symmetry.space_group_name_H-M   'P 1'
#
loop_
_entity.id
_entity.type
_entity.pdbx_description
1 polymer ?
#
loop_
_entity_poly.entity_id
_entity_poly.type
_entity_poly.pdbx_seq_one_letter_code
_entity_poly.pdbx_strand_id
1 'polypeptide(L)'
;MNIISNCVGPLSKDYLSKLPHHVTPCTNLHRILPSTEGSAGIEGLLNKSFPYSSSVPVPLIPLTESTRSALNGLDPTISLIREKMKWQMKKDKIISTVRKDKKHISEKKIKKAKKASAGRQVEVPRGVAVLAQHLDRDPDPHFSGVHNWYYTGGTLATLSLDEDYYLLHGAQSQLNYSKVVGGKQANTSRVDLENDDPIFQITSNSKGAAVRQTSRVSVFSTVESEDGEFQLAKVHTISDDNQRFLNVALKENSIRKYSTVSNNGVIKLWDTEYSKQYMANYDVEPGDGVIVTDCWSCLQYMDKYTLLWVNRCCLHIFDTRADLRERQLAWCPRKLTEMCEQLTYVVPSSLRDQFVYPVTTHQALTLDLRFGFCQRWTHMMASPPHFGFAQSMGQNREVICLGSQNPLDCVALVNEWSGEVPRSQFKPSSLPPPARGLHLARQQGLCLDPTLTQRCTQSMTGLSHLPSNEGLQVVRQSATADVFIQQLTSSEADSMQLTVRDLEAFTEWSEPTRSVQRDATSLTVSQVVDFVPVFKALTSIPSIPVKSAVENRTKNVARWQISKKYLEDCVDMLASKMLAVWEVEDEDEWGTNEEIDTLVEQDPEEKVLNWLDASSHADDRNITDTTPVKPTVTSTPFPLETTHQVTSPTRSLDQQSWMFDLTQMTPRDGHEPTHLSPDSVEQQRKRQKLCYDSIVSTPVKQPTSAKKPQSSAKKKFVPGF
;
A
#
# COMPACT_ATOMS: atom_id res chain seq x y z
N MET A 1 33.33 -5.26 -11.12
CA MET A 1 33.39 -5.20 -9.64
C MET A 1 32.82 -3.90 -9.02
N ASN A 2 32.73 -2.76 -9.71
CA ASN A 2 32.28 -1.49 -9.10
C ASN A 2 30.76 -1.25 -9.02
N ILE A 3 29.90 -2.07 -9.64
CA ILE A 3 28.45 -1.81 -9.62
C ILE A 3 27.80 -2.37 -8.34
N ILE A 4 28.25 -3.53 -7.84
CA ILE A 4 27.64 -4.20 -6.69
C ILE A 4 28.03 -3.54 -5.35
N SER A 5 29.22 -2.92 -5.28
CA SER A 5 29.62 -2.09 -4.12
C SER A 5 28.76 -0.83 -3.96
N ASN A 6 28.17 -0.33 -5.05
CA ASN A 6 27.25 0.82 -5.00
C ASN A 6 25.82 0.42 -4.58
N CYS A 7 25.48 -0.87 -4.61
CA CYS A 7 24.13 -1.34 -4.29
C CYS A 7 23.89 -1.58 -2.79
N VAL A 8 24.93 -1.48 -1.96
CA VAL A 8 24.83 -1.56 -0.48
C VAL A 8 24.60 -0.16 0.12
N GLY A 9 24.42 0.87 -0.70
CA GLY A 9 24.09 2.24 -0.30
C GLY A 9 22.81 2.80 -0.94
N PRO A 10 22.44 4.06 -0.64
CA PRO A 10 21.31 4.75 -1.27
C PRO A 10 21.47 4.75 -2.80
N LEU A 11 20.36 4.59 -3.54
CA LEU A 11 20.38 4.69 -5.01
C LEU A 11 21.01 6.02 -5.46
N SER A 12 21.85 5.98 -6.50
CA SER A 12 22.53 7.19 -6.98
C SER A 12 21.51 8.22 -7.49
N LYS A 13 21.78 9.51 -7.29
CA LYS A 13 20.88 10.59 -7.77
C LYS A 13 20.63 10.53 -9.27
N ASP A 14 21.64 10.08 -10.04
CA ASP A 14 21.54 9.91 -11.50
C ASP A 14 20.66 8.73 -11.93
N TYR A 15 20.47 7.74 -11.05
CA TYR A 15 19.52 6.65 -11.26
C TYR A 15 18.09 7.12 -10.99
N LEU A 16 17.90 7.81 -9.85
CA LEU A 16 16.60 8.35 -9.42
C LEU A 16 16.04 9.42 -10.36
N SER A 17 16.89 10.12 -11.12
CA SER A 17 16.47 11.08 -12.13
C SER A 17 15.91 10.43 -13.39
N LYS A 18 16.22 9.15 -13.64
CA LYS A 18 15.77 8.40 -14.82
C LYS A 18 14.61 7.47 -14.53
N LEU A 19 14.59 6.84 -13.36
CA LEU A 19 13.55 5.92 -12.94
C LEU A 19 13.16 6.21 -11.48
N PRO A 20 11.86 6.40 -11.19
CA PRO A 20 11.43 6.53 -9.81
C PRO A 20 11.67 5.20 -9.07
N HIS A 21 12.17 5.27 -7.84
CA HIS A 21 12.71 4.09 -7.17
C HIS A 21 11.70 3.01 -6.80
N HIS A 22 10.40 3.34 -6.75
CA HIS A 22 9.33 2.33 -6.59
C HIS A 22 9.15 1.44 -7.83
N VAL A 23 9.67 1.87 -8.99
CA VAL A 23 9.66 1.12 -10.26
C VAL A 23 11.02 0.45 -10.52
N THR A 24 12.01 0.65 -9.64
CA THR A 24 13.30 -0.05 -9.74
C THR A 24 13.05 -1.54 -9.80
N PRO A 25 13.57 -2.26 -10.82
CA PRO A 25 13.49 -3.70 -10.85
C PRO A 25 14.07 -4.25 -9.55
N CYS A 26 13.31 -5.13 -8.91
CA CYS A 26 13.63 -5.64 -7.59
C CYS A 26 15.04 -6.17 -7.51
N THR A 27 15.83 -5.59 -6.62
CA THR A 27 17.15 -6.11 -6.30
C THR A 27 17.18 -6.46 -4.83
N ASN A 28 17.52 -7.70 -4.52
CA ASN A 28 17.93 -8.04 -3.16
C ASN A 28 19.39 -7.59 -2.99
N LEU A 29 19.63 -6.75 -1.99
CA LEU A 29 20.89 -6.09 -1.74
C LEU A 29 21.47 -6.67 -0.46
N HIS A 30 22.07 -7.85 -0.60
CA HIS A 30 22.65 -8.61 0.49
C HIS A 30 23.93 -7.97 1.00
N ARG A 31 24.06 -7.80 2.32
CA ARG A 31 25.30 -7.27 2.93
C ARG A 31 26.45 -8.27 2.95
N ILE A 32 26.14 -9.57 2.97
CA ILE A 32 27.10 -10.68 3.06
C ILE A 32 26.97 -11.57 1.82
N LEU A 33 27.68 -11.27 0.74
CA LEU A 33 27.68 -12.17 -0.43
C LEU A 33 28.53 -13.41 -0.08
N PRO A 34 28.05 -14.65 -0.32
CA PRO A 34 28.88 -15.82 -0.17
C PRO A 34 30.10 -15.72 -1.09
N SER A 35 31.28 -16.10 -0.61
CA SER A 35 32.49 -16.23 -1.43
C SER A 35 32.27 -17.31 -2.48
N THR A 36 32.00 -16.92 -3.72
CA THR A 36 31.78 -17.87 -4.82
C THR A 36 33.12 -18.38 -5.36
N GLU A 37 33.67 -19.43 -4.75
CA GLU A 37 34.50 -20.40 -5.45
C GLU A 37 33.57 -21.32 -6.25
N GLY A 38 33.11 -20.86 -7.41
CA GLY A 38 32.18 -21.62 -8.24
C GLY A 38 31.51 -20.74 -9.30
N SER A 39 31.88 -20.99 -10.54
CA SER A 39 31.59 -20.20 -11.74
C SER A 39 30.13 -20.24 -12.21
N ALA A 40 29.21 -19.67 -11.43
CA ALA A 40 27.94 -19.15 -11.92
C ALA A 40 27.85 -17.68 -11.46
N GLY A 41 27.85 -16.74 -12.41
CA GLY A 41 27.95 -15.31 -12.12
C GLY A 41 26.94 -14.85 -11.05
N ILE A 42 27.36 -13.90 -10.22
CA ILE A 42 26.55 -13.27 -9.15
C ILE A 42 25.18 -12.80 -9.66
N GLU A 43 25.07 -12.44 -10.95
CA GLU A 43 23.84 -12.04 -11.63
C GLU A 43 22.82 -13.17 -11.81
N GLY A 44 23.25 -14.43 -11.95
CA GLY A 44 22.36 -15.60 -12.03
C GLY A 44 21.80 -16.04 -10.67
N LEU A 45 22.49 -15.71 -9.58
CA LEU A 45 22.09 -16.05 -8.21
C LEU A 45 21.05 -15.09 -7.61
N LEU A 46 20.98 -13.84 -8.10
CA LEU A 46 20.09 -12.79 -7.55
C LEU A 46 18.83 -12.55 -8.39
N ASN A 47 18.57 -13.39 -9.40
CA ASN A 47 17.51 -13.18 -10.38
C ASN A 47 16.62 -14.42 -10.62
N LYS A 48 16.46 -15.30 -9.63
CA LYS A 48 15.54 -16.44 -9.79
C LYS A 48 14.09 -15.93 -9.87
N SER A 49 13.31 -16.54 -10.75
CA SER A 49 11.86 -16.33 -10.80
C SER A 49 11.23 -16.75 -9.48
N PHE A 50 10.12 -16.11 -9.14
CA PHE A 50 9.36 -16.45 -7.95
C PHE A 50 8.99 -17.95 -7.98
N PRO A 51 9.28 -18.72 -6.91
CA PRO A 51 9.27 -20.19 -6.96
C PRO A 51 7.89 -20.81 -6.76
N TYR A 52 6.84 -20.01 -6.63
CA TYR A 52 5.47 -20.48 -6.38
C TYR A 52 4.54 -20.01 -7.48
N SER A 53 3.58 -20.84 -7.84
CA SER A 53 2.43 -20.45 -8.67
C SER A 53 1.35 -19.83 -7.79
N SER A 54 0.61 -18.87 -8.35
CA SER A 54 -0.43 -18.14 -7.63
C SER A 54 -1.75 -18.31 -8.36
N SER A 55 -2.77 -18.83 -7.67
CA SER A 55 -4.13 -18.86 -8.19
C SER A 55 -4.65 -17.43 -8.39
N VAL A 56 -5.80 -17.24 -9.05
CA VAL A 56 -6.52 -15.97 -8.96
C VAL A 56 -7.30 -15.88 -7.63
N PRO A 57 -7.52 -14.68 -7.06
CA PRO A 57 -8.32 -14.55 -5.85
C PRO A 57 -9.80 -14.83 -6.13
N VAL A 58 -10.43 -15.59 -5.23
CA VAL A 58 -11.84 -15.99 -5.30
C VAL A 58 -12.56 -15.58 -4.00
N PRO A 59 -13.86 -15.26 -4.03
CA PRO A 59 -14.61 -14.95 -2.82
C PRO A 59 -14.59 -16.12 -1.83
N LEU A 60 -14.30 -15.84 -0.57
CA LEU A 60 -14.28 -16.83 0.51
C LEU A 60 -15.59 -16.84 1.30
N ILE A 61 -16.22 -15.66 1.41
CA ILE A 61 -17.39 -15.42 2.25
C ILE A 61 -18.57 -14.93 1.38
N PRO A 62 -19.82 -15.12 1.81
CA PRO A 62 -20.97 -14.51 1.14
C PRO A 62 -20.85 -12.98 1.08
N LEU A 63 -21.55 -12.37 0.12
CA LEU A 63 -21.51 -10.93 -0.09
C LEU A 63 -21.82 -10.17 1.20
N THR A 64 -20.89 -9.30 1.62
CA THR A 64 -21.12 -8.52 2.84
C THR A 64 -22.06 -7.35 2.56
N GLU A 65 -22.97 -7.05 3.49
CA GLU A 65 -23.84 -5.88 3.38
C GLU A 65 -23.01 -4.60 3.27
N SER A 66 -23.39 -3.72 2.35
CA SER A 66 -22.63 -2.50 2.07
C SER A 66 -23.55 -1.33 1.83
N THR A 67 -23.08 -0.14 2.18
CA THR A 67 -23.83 1.09 1.94
C THR A 67 -23.92 1.38 0.45
N ARG A 68 -25.03 2.00 0.03
CA ARG A 68 -25.23 2.41 -1.37
C ARG A 68 -24.12 3.33 -1.88
N SER A 69 -23.55 4.18 -1.01
CA SER A 69 -22.40 5.02 -1.33
C SER A 69 -21.16 4.19 -1.71
N ALA A 70 -20.86 3.13 -0.97
CA ALA A 70 -19.73 2.25 -1.27
C ALA A 70 -19.94 1.54 -2.62
N LEU A 71 -21.15 1.06 -2.89
CA LEU A 71 -21.51 0.44 -4.17
C LEU A 71 -21.43 1.42 -5.36
N ASN A 72 -21.59 2.72 -5.11
CA ASN A 72 -21.43 3.78 -6.10
C ASN A 72 -19.96 4.27 -6.23
N GLY A 73 -18.99 3.53 -5.71
CA GLY A 73 -17.55 3.85 -5.84
C GLY A 73 -17.01 4.82 -4.79
N LEU A 74 -17.78 5.18 -3.76
CA LEU A 74 -17.24 5.94 -2.62
C LEU A 74 -16.58 5.00 -1.63
N ASP A 75 -15.26 4.87 -1.75
CA ASP A 75 -14.46 4.09 -0.80
C ASP A 75 -14.49 4.70 0.63
N PRO A 76 -14.98 3.97 1.64
CA PRO A 76 -15.07 4.46 3.01
C PRO A 76 -13.69 4.70 3.64
N THR A 77 -12.65 3.97 3.22
CA THR A 77 -11.29 4.11 3.78
C THR A 77 -10.63 5.44 3.39
N ILE A 78 -11.02 5.99 2.23
CA ILE A 78 -10.47 7.25 1.68
C ILE A 78 -11.32 8.46 2.11
N SER A 79 -12.44 8.25 2.80
CA SER A 79 -13.35 9.32 3.25
C SER A 79 -12.63 10.42 4.04
N LEU A 80 -11.90 10.03 5.10
CA LEU A 80 -11.11 10.94 5.94
C LEU A 80 -10.05 11.70 5.13
N ILE A 81 -9.37 11.03 4.20
CA ILE A 81 -8.35 11.64 3.34
C ILE A 81 -9.00 12.70 2.44
N ARG A 82 -10.15 12.40 1.81
CA ARG A 82 -10.89 13.33 0.96
C ARG A 82 -11.37 14.55 1.74
N GLU A 83 -11.87 14.35 2.96
CA GLU A 83 -12.30 15.43 3.85
C GLU A 83 -11.12 16.32 4.24
N LYS A 84 -10.00 15.72 4.63
CA LYS A 84 -8.74 16.41 4.94
C LYS A 84 -8.20 17.19 3.73
N MET A 85 -8.24 16.62 2.53
CA MET A 85 -7.84 17.31 1.31
C MET A 85 -8.73 18.52 1.03
N LYS A 86 -10.06 18.37 1.11
CA LYS A 86 -11.00 19.50 0.95
C LYS A 86 -10.74 20.59 2.01
N TRP A 87 -10.52 20.18 3.25
CA TRP A 87 -10.18 21.08 4.35
C TRP A 87 -8.86 21.82 4.08
N GLN A 88 -7.83 21.12 3.61
CA GLN A 88 -6.51 21.67 3.29
C GLN A 88 -6.59 22.66 2.11
N MET A 89 -7.29 22.32 1.03
CA MET A 89 -7.53 23.22 -0.10
C MET A 89 -8.22 24.52 0.34
N LYS A 90 -9.21 24.42 1.24
CA LYS A 90 -9.88 25.59 1.81
C LYS A 90 -8.95 26.40 2.71
N LYS A 91 -8.10 25.75 3.52
CA LYS A 91 -7.06 26.39 4.32
C LYS A 91 -6.13 27.22 3.44
N ASP A 92 -5.64 26.64 2.35
CA ASP A 92 -4.71 27.29 1.42
C ASP A 92 -5.37 28.44 0.65
N LYS A 93 -6.66 28.30 0.31
CA LYS A 93 -7.48 29.41 -0.24
C LYS A 93 -7.64 30.57 0.74
N ILE A 94 -7.88 30.29 2.02
CA ILE A 94 -7.94 31.32 3.07
C ILE A 94 -6.57 31.99 3.20
N ILE A 95 -5.50 31.21 3.36
CA ILE A 95 -4.13 31.73 3.51
C ILE A 95 -3.73 32.62 2.32
N SER A 96 -4.00 32.18 1.09
CA SER A 96 -3.68 32.97 -0.11
C SER A 96 -4.47 34.28 -0.19
N THR A 97 -5.73 34.29 0.25
CA THR A 97 -6.54 35.52 0.35
C THR A 97 -5.96 36.46 1.41
N VAL A 98 -5.63 35.95 2.60
CA VAL A 98 -5.03 36.73 3.69
C VAL A 98 -3.66 37.30 3.30
N ARG A 99 -2.86 36.55 2.52
CA ARG A 99 -1.57 37.03 1.99
C ARG A 99 -1.73 38.17 1.00
N LYS A 100 -2.79 38.18 0.17
CA LYS A 100 -3.10 39.30 -0.73
C LYS A 100 -3.51 40.55 0.06
N ASP A 101 -4.21 40.36 1.17
CA ASP A 101 -4.68 41.44 2.05
C ASP A 101 -3.62 41.92 3.07
N LYS A 102 -2.36 41.45 2.96
CA LYS A 102 -1.28 41.72 3.93
C LYS A 102 -1.03 43.21 4.17
N LYS A 103 -1.34 44.07 3.20
CA LYS A 103 -1.27 45.55 3.32
C LYS A 103 -2.22 46.12 4.38
N HIS A 104 -3.29 45.40 4.74
CA HIS A 104 -4.29 45.83 5.73
C HIS A 104 -4.15 45.13 7.09
N ILE A 105 -3.14 44.27 7.26
CA ILE A 105 -2.89 43.55 8.50
C ILE A 105 -1.96 44.40 9.40
N SER A 106 -2.54 45.07 10.40
CA SER A 106 -1.77 45.80 11.40
C SER A 106 -1.07 44.85 12.37
N GLU A 107 0.26 44.74 12.28
CA GLU A 107 1.09 43.96 13.22
C GLU A 107 0.90 44.40 14.69
N LYS A 108 0.59 45.68 14.92
CA LYS A 108 0.31 46.22 16.25
C LYS A 108 -0.94 45.58 16.87
N LYS A 109 -2.00 45.34 16.07
CA LYS A 109 -3.22 44.65 16.53
C LYS A 109 -2.93 43.19 16.90
N ILE A 110 -2.11 42.49 16.12
CA ILE A 110 -1.70 41.10 16.39
C ILE A 110 -0.89 41.01 17.69
N LYS A 111 0.09 41.91 17.89
CA LYS A 111 0.91 41.96 19.11
C LYS A 111 0.06 42.25 20.36
N LYS A 112 -0.98 43.10 20.25
CA LYS A 112 -1.93 43.38 21.33
C LYS A 112 -2.80 42.18 21.64
N ALA A 113 -3.26 41.44 20.62
CA ALA A 113 -4.03 40.20 20.80
C ALA A 113 -3.23 39.09 21.49
N LYS A 114 -1.96 38.90 21.15
CA LYS A 114 -1.08 37.92 21.83
C LYS A 114 -0.87 38.19 23.32
N LYS A 115 -1.01 39.45 23.76
CA LYS A 115 -0.82 39.87 25.16
C LYS A 115 -2.12 39.94 25.96
N ALA A 116 -3.27 39.64 25.35
CA ALA A 116 -4.54 39.69 26.04
C ALA A 116 -4.68 38.51 27.01
N SER A 117 -5.21 38.79 28.20
CA SER A 117 -5.58 37.76 29.18
C SER A 117 -6.74 36.90 28.66
N ALA A 118 -6.78 35.63 29.08
CA ALA A 118 -7.89 34.73 28.77
C ALA A 118 -9.25 35.37 29.12
N GLY A 119 -10.25 35.23 28.24
CA GLY A 119 -11.60 35.80 28.41
C GLY A 119 -11.78 37.24 27.94
N ARG A 120 -10.72 37.95 27.50
CA ARG A 120 -10.85 39.32 26.98
C ARG A 120 -11.09 39.31 25.47
N GLN A 121 -12.13 40.03 25.01
CA GLN A 121 -12.38 40.22 23.57
C GLN A 121 -11.28 41.08 22.94
N VAL A 122 -10.74 40.63 21.81
CA VAL A 122 -9.72 41.38 21.05
C VAL A 122 -10.09 41.44 19.57
N GLU A 123 -9.87 42.60 18.96
CA GLU A 123 -9.96 42.78 17.52
C GLU A 123 -8.80 42.09 16.80
N VAL A 124 -9.12 41.11 15.97
CA VAL A 124 -8.18 40.47 15.04
C VAL A 124 -8.60 40.73 13.60
N PRO A 125 -7.67 40.74 12.63
CA PRO A 125 -8.03 40.81 11.22
C PRO A 125 -9.00 39.68 10.84
N ARG A 126 -10.01 39.99 10.02
CA ARG A 126 -11.02 39.02 9.57
C ARG A 126 -10.39 37.73 9.03
N GLY A 127 -9.32 37.85 8.26
CA GLY A 127 -8.57 36.71 7.73
C GLY A 127 -8.03 35.75 8.78
N VAL A 128 -7.56 36.27 9.92
CA VAL A 128 -7.06 35.48 11.05
C VAL A 128 -8.21 34.79 11.77
N ALA A 129 -9.34 35.48 11.98
CA ALA A 129 -10.53 34.89 12.58
C ALA A 129 -11.12 33.76 11.72
N VAL A 130 -11.22 33.98 10.40
CA VAL A 130 -11.70 32.96 9.45
C VAL A 130 -10.74 31.77 9.40
N LEU A 131 -9.43 32.00 9.45
CA LEU A 131 -8.45 30.92 9.51
C LEU A 131 -8.58 30.12 10.82
N ALA A 132 -8.68 30.79 11.98
CA ALA A 132 -8.87 30.12 13.26
C ALA A 132 -10.14 29.25 13.27
N GLN A 133 -11.28 29.81 12.84
CA GLN A 133 -12.53 29.06 12.70
C GLN A 133 -12.41 27.86 11.75
N HIS A 134 -11.59 27.98 10.70
CA HIS A 134 -11.34 26.86 9.79
C HIS A 134 -10.43 25.79 10.42
N LEU A 135 -9.42 26.21 11.19
CA LEU A 135 -8.54 25.30 11.94
C LEU A 135 -9.31 24.51 13.01
N ASP A 136 -10.28 25.13 13.68
CA ASP A 136 -11.16 24.46 14.66
C ASP A 136 -12.08 23.41 14.01
N ARG A 137 -12.23 23.44 12.68
CA ARG A 137 -13.05 22.49 11.89
C ARG A 137 -12.19 21.44 11.18
N ASP A 138 -10.98 21.21 11.66
CA ASP A 138 -10.18 20.09 11.18
C ASP A 138 -10.91 18.77 11.49
N PRO A 139 -11.24 17.93 10.48
CA PRO A 139 -11.90 16.64 10.72
C PRO A 139 -11.10 15.69 11.62
N ASP A 140 -9.77 15.81 11.66
CA ASP A 140 -8.93 15.05 12.59
C ASP A 140 -7.56 15.72 12.81
N PRO A 141 -7.38 16.52 13.88
CA PRO A 141 -6.14 17.23 14.15
C PRO A 141 -4.87 16.36 14.21
N HIS A 142 -5.00 15.06 14.46
CA HIS A 142 -3.85 14.14 14.61
C HIS A 142 -3.48 13.43 13.32
N PHE A 143 -4.31 13.55 12.28
CA PHE A 143 -4.10 12.88 11.00
C PHE A 143 -3.54 13.84 9.94
N SER A 144 -2.37 13.49 9.40
CA SER A 144 -1.69 14.19 8.30
C SER A 144 -1.27 13.24 7.17
N GLY A 145 -1.82 12.02 7.13
CA GLY A 145 -1.43 10.98 6.19
C GLY A 145 -1.95 11.19 4.77
N VAL A 146 -1.17 10.77 3.77
CA VAL A 146 -1.61 10.63 2.37
C VAL A 146 -2.43 9.36 2.13
N HIS A 147 -2.34 8.42 3.06
CA HIS A 147 -3.11 7.17 3.15
C HIS A 147 -3.71 7.07 4.55
N ASN A 148 -4.77 6.30 4.71
CA ASN A 148 -5.49 6.20 5.97
C ASN A 148 -4.79 5.18 6.88
N TRP A 149 -3.69 5.62 7.47
CA TRP A 149 -2.85 4.80 8.33
C TRP A 149 -3.53 4.35 9.63
N TYR A 150 -4.76 4.79 9.94
CA TYR A 150 -5.55 4.15 10.98
C TYR A 150 -5.79 2.68 10.66
N TYR A 151 -5.81 2.25 9.40
CA TYR A 151 -5.96 0.82 9.07
C TYR A 151 -4.66 0.01 9.27
N THR A 152 -3.56 0.57 9.77
CA THR A 152 -2.31 -0.19 9.98
C THR A 152 -2.54 -1.43 10.83
N GLY A 153 -2.06 -2.59 10.36
CA GLY A 153 -2.32 -3.91 10.98
C GLY A 153 -3.56 -4.63 10.45
N GLY A 154 -4.49 -3.88 9.84
CA GLY A 154 -5.59 -4.40 9.06
C GLY A 154 -6.79 -4.92 9.86
N THR A 155 -7.92 -5.08 9.17
CA THR A 155 -9.21 -5.52 9.73
C THR A 155 -9.46 -7.01 9.55
N LEU A 156 -8.42 -7.78 9.29
CA LEU A 156 -8.47 -9.22 9.00
C LEU A 156 -7.37 -9.92 9.80
N ALA A 157 -7.72 -10.97 10.53
CA ALA A 157 -6.78 -11.77 11.29
C ALA A 157 -7.17 -13.25 11.29
N THR A 158 -6.19 -14.12 11.51
CA THR A 158 -6.41 -15.56 11.65
C THR A 158 -6.13 -15.96 13.09
N LEU A 159 -7.00 -16.77 13.67
CA LEU A 159 -6.85 -17.32 15.00
C LEU A 159 -6.77 -18.85 14.89
N SER A 160 -5.64 -19.41 15.33
CA SER A 160 -5.47 -20.85 15.45
C SER A 160 -5.87 -21.30 16.86
N LEU A 161 -6.78 -22.27 16.93
CA LEU A 161 -7.17 -22.93 18.16
C LEU A 161 -7.04 -24.44 17.91
N ASP A 162 -6.09 -25.06 18.59
CA ASP A 162 -5.70 -26.45 18.38
C ASP A 162 -5.32 -26.75 16.92
N GLU A 163 -6.07 -27.61 16.22
CA GLU A 163 -5.88 -27.93 14.80
C GLU A 163 -6.78 -27.10 13.87
N ASP A 164 -7.66 -26.27 14.43
CA ASP A 164 -8.64 -25.49 13.68
C ASP A 164 -8.19 -24.05 13.46
N TYR A 165 -8.61 -23.49 12.32
CA TYR A 165 -8.34 -22.11 11.93
C TYR A 165 -9.64 -21.33 11.81
N TYR A 166 -9.68 -20.19 12.50
CA TYR A 166 -10.77 -19.25 12.50
C TYR A 166 -10.34 -17.97 11.81
N LEU A 167 -11.17 -17.50 10.88
CA LEU A 167 -11.00 -16.21 10.24
C LEU A 167 -11.78 -15.17 11.03
N LEU A 168 -11.12 -14.06 11.37
CA LEU A 168 -11.70 -12.90 12.03
C LEU A 168 -11.67 -11.73 11.04
N HIS A 169 -12.82 -11.09 10.80
CA HIS A 169 -12.86 -9.93 9.93
C HIS A 169 -13.83 -8.86 10.45
N GLY A 170 -13.50 -7.59 10.24
CA GLY A 170 -14.35 -6.48 10.62
C GLY A 170 -15.31 -6.12 9.50
N ALA A 171 -16.60 -5.98 9.81
CA ALA A 171 -17.59 -5.38 8.92
C ALA A 171 -18.27 -4.23 9.66
N GLN A 172 -17.89 -2.98 9.33
CA GLN A 172 -18.33 -1.79 10.07
C GLN A 172 -17.93 -1.89 11.56
N SER A 173 -18.89 -1.83 12.48
CA SER A 173 -18.72 -2.00 13.93
C SER A 173 -18.90 -3.45 14.41
N GLN A 174 -18.96 -4.42 13.49
CA GLN A 174 -19.17 -5.83 13.81
C GLN A 174 -17.88 -6.63 13.63
N LEU A 175 -17.51 -7.40 14.66
CA LEU A 175 -16.48 -8.43 14.57
C LEU A 175 -17.13 -9.74 14.12
N ASN A 176 -16.83 -10.17 12.90
CA ASN A 176 -17.29 -11.44 12.38
C ASN A 176 -16.19 -12.50 12.54
N TYR A 177 -16.61 -13.72 12.86
CA TYR A 177 -15.70 -14.84 13.02
C TYR A 177 -16.32 -16.15 12.54
N SER A 178 -15.47 -17.02 11.99
CA SER A 178 -15.92 -18.29 11.40
C SER A 178 -14.78 -19.28 11.29
N LYS A 179 -15.06 -20.56 11.49
CA LYS A 179 -14.13 -21.63 11.15
C LYS A 179 -13.94 -21.71 9.63
N VAL A 180 -12.71 -21.93 9.16
CA VAL A 180 -12.44 -22.18 7.74
C VAL A 180 -11.99 -23.62 7.56
N VAL A 181 -12.73 -24.39 6.77
CA VAL A 181 -12.46 -25.81 6.51
C VAL A 181 -12.28 -26.02 5.00
N GLY A 182 -11.10 -26.48 4.60
CA GLY A 182 -10.80 -26.83 3.21
C GLY A 182 -10.99 -25.68 2.22
N GLY A 183 -10.80 -24.43 2.64
CA GLY A 183 -11.02 -23.24 1.80
C GLY A 183 -12.49 -22.84 1.62
N LYS A 184 -13.41 -23.34 2.45
CA LYS A 184 -14.78 -22.81 2.61
C LYS A 184 -14.97 -22.31 4.04
N GLN A 185 -15.68 -21.21 4.16
CA GLN A 185 -16.10 -20.67 5.44
C GLN A 185 -17.27 -21.49 5.99
N ALA A 186 -17.24 -21.83 7.28
CA ALA A 186 -18.40 -22.34 8.00
C ALA A 186 -19.37 -21.20 8.35
N ASN A 187 -20.39 -21.48 9.16
CA ASN A 187 -21.33 -20.46 9.64
C ASN A 187 -20.58 -19.31 10.31
N THR A 188 -20.91 -18.08 9.90
CA THR A 188 -20.33 -16.86 10.45
C THR A 188 -21.09 -16.45 11.69
N SER A 189 -20.38 -16.34 12.80
CA SER A 189 -20.86 -15.71 14.03
C SER A 189 -20.39 -14.26 14.08
N ARG A 190 -21.12 -13.42 14.83
CA ARG A 190 -20.83 -11.98 14.92
C ARG A 190 -20.89 -11.49 16.35
N VAL A 191 -20.06 -10.50 16.67
CA VAL A 191 -20.09 -9.72 17.90
C VAL A 191 -20.26 -8.25 17.55
N ASP A 192 -21.36 -7.65 17.99
CA ASP A 192 -21.59 -6.22 17.85
C ASP A 192 -20.75 -5.44 18.87
N LEU A 193 -19.99 -4.45 18.40
CA LEU A 193 -19.28 -3.52 19.28
C LEU A 193 -20.23 -2.42 19.76
N GLU A 194 -19.93 -1.85 20.93
CA GLU A 194 -20.79 -0.86 21.58
C GLU A 194 -20.86 0.49 20.84
N ASN A 195 -19.84 0.80 20.03
CA ASN A 195 -19.79 2.01 19.23
C ASN A 195 -19.98 1.64 17.76
N ASP A 196 -20.70 2.50 17.03
CA ASP A 196 -20.88 2.41 15.58
C ASP A 196 -19.63 2.80 14.77
N ASP A 197 -18.52 3.10 15.45
CA ASP A 197 -17.24 3.38 14.81
C ASP A 197 -16.72 2.15 14.04
N PRO A 198 -16.12 2.35 12.86
CA PRO A 198 -15.54 1.23 12.12
C PRO A 198 -14.37 0.61 12.88
N ILE A 199 -14.21 -0.70 12.72
CA ILE A 199 -13.02 -1.41 13.14
C ILE A 199 -11.85 -1.00 12.24
N PHE A 200 -10.74 -0.58 12.86
CA PHE A 200 -9.53 -0.16 12.16
C PHE A 200 -8.39 -1.18 12.26
N GLN A 201 -8.39 -2.02 13.30
CA GLN A 201 -7.39 -3.09 13.45
C GLN A 201 -7.99 -4.28 14.19
N ILE A 202 -7.65 -5.48 13.72
CA ILE A 202 -7.86 -6.75 14.42
C ILE A 202 -6.50 -7.43 14.57
N THR A 203 -6.18 -7.88 15.78
CA THR A 203 -5.01 -8.70 16.06
C THR A 203 -5.44 -9.92 16.87
N SER A 204 -4.78 -11.05 16.70
CA SER A 204 -5.13 -12.32 17.32
C SER A 204 -3.90 -13.06 17.83
N ASN A 205 -4.14 -13.98 18.75
CA ASN A 205 -3.20 -15.01 19.17
C ASN A 205 -3.96 -16.32 19.44
N SER A 206 -3.28 -17.34 19.96
CA SER A 206 -3.86 -18.65 20.30
C SER A 206 -4.95 -18.64 21.40
N LYS A 207 -5.22 -17.49 22.04
CA LYS A 207 -6.15 -17.35 23.17
C LYS A 207 -7.30 -16.38 22.90
N GLY A 208 -7.27 -15.64 21.81
CA GLY A 208 -8.29 -14.65 21.51
C GLY A 208 -7.85 -13.56 20.56
N ALA A 209 -8.62 -12.48 20.55
CA ALA A 209 -8.46 -11.36 19.64
C ALA A 209 -8.61 -10.01 20.34
N ALA A 210 -7.97 -8.99 19.80
CA ALA A 210 -8.18 -7.60 20.18
C ALA A 210 -8.61 -6.80 18.95
N VAL A 211 -9.58 -5.92 19.16
CA VAL A 211 -10.18 -5.08 18.14
C VAL A 211 -10.02 -3.64 18.55
N ARG A 212 -9.57 -2.79 17.61
CA ARG A 212 -9.39 -1.36 17.83
C ARG A 212 -10.34 -0.55 16.96
N GLN A 213 -11.09 0.33 17.61
CA GLN A 213 -11.79 1.48 17.04
C GLN A 213 -11.00 2.75 17.37
N THR A 214 -11.41 3.92 16.86
CA THR A 214 -10.64 5.18 17.03
C THR A 214 -10.34 5.52 18.49
N SER A 215 -11.34 5.43 19.37
CA SER A 215 -11.25 5.80 20.79
C SER A 215 -11.42 4.60 21.73
N ARG A 216 -11.48 3.37 21.20
CA ARG A 216 -11.74 2.16 21.98
C ARG A 216 -10.89 0.97 21.55
N VAL A 217 -10.53 0.13 22.51
CA VAL A 217 -9.95 -1.20 22.28
C VAL A 217 -10.73 -2.22 23.09
N SER A 218 -11.23 -3.26 22.41
CA SER A 218 -11.94 -4.37 23.04
C SER A 218 -11.16 -5.67 22.85
N VAL A 219 -11.07 -6.48 23.90
CA VAL A 219 -10.32 -7.73 23.94
C VAL A 219 -11.27 -8.88 24.22
N PHE A 220 -11.15 -9.95 23.43
CA PHE A 220 -12.03 -11.11 23.42
C PHE A 220 -11.22 -12.38 23.65
N SER A 221 -11.67 -13.24 24.56
CA SER A 221 -11.12 -14.59 24.74
C SER A 221 -11.93 -15.62 23.97
N THR A 222 -11.26 -16.67 23.51
CA THR A 222 -11.92 -17.86 23.00
C THR A 222 -12.60 -18.62 24.14
N VAL A 223 -13.87 -18.95 23.97
CA VAL A 223 -14.65 -19.77 24.90
C VAL A 223 -15.35 -20.85 24.10
N GLU A 224 -15.34 -22.08 24.61
CA GLU A 224 -16.19 -23.15 24.08
C GLU A 224 -17.59 -22.99 24.68
N SER A 225 -18.59 -22.91 23.81
CA SER A 225 -20.00 -22.96 24.22
C SER A 225 -20.33 -24.30 24.89
N GLU A 226 -21.43 -24.34 25.65
CA GLU A 226 -21.99 -25.59 26.18
C GLU A 226 -22.31 -26.60 25.06
N ASP A 227 -22.60 -26.11 23.86
CA ASP A 227 -22.85 -26.90 22.65
C ASP A 227 -21.56 -27.31 21.89
N GLY A 228 -20.38 -26.95 22.42
CA GLY A 228 -19.08 -27.18 21.77
C GLY A 228 -18.76 -26.23 20.61
N GLU A 229 -19.59 -25.21 20.37
CA GLU A 229 -19.34 -24.20 19.35
C GLU A 229 -18.31 -23.16 19.81
N PHE A 230 -17.44 -22.74 18.89
CA PHE A 230 -16.47 -21.67 19.12
C PHE A 230 -17.17 -20.32 19.32
N GLN A 231 -16.86 -19.63 20.41
CA GLN A 231 -17.36 -18.29 20.68
C GLN A 231 -16.25 -17.35 21.17
N LEU A 232 -16.47 -16.05 20.94
CA LEU A 232 -15.62 -14.98 21.45
C LEU A 232 -16.35 -14.24 22.58
N ALA A 233 -15.86 -14.38 23.80
CA ALA A 233 -16.37 -13.64 24.96
C ALA A 233 -15.53 -12.38 25.19
N LYS A 234 -16.18 -11.23 25.31
CA LYS A 234 -15.53 -9.95 25.64
C LYS A 234 -14.98 -10.02 27.07
N VAL A 235 -13.68 -9.83 27.24
CA VAL A 235 -12.99 -9.88 28.55
C VAL A 235 -12.70 -8.49 29.08
N HIS A 236 -12.37 -7.54 28.20
CA HIS A 236 -11.96 -6.21 28.61
C HIS A 236 -12.20 -5.19 27.51
N THR A 237 -12.59 -3.97 27.89
CA THR A 237 -12.71 -2.84 26.97
C THR A 237 -12.13 -1.60 27.64
N ILE A 238 -11.32 -0.86 26.89
CA ILE A 238 -10.84 0.48 27.27
C ILE A 238 -11.39 1.51 26.31
N SER A 239 -11.66 2.70 26.84
CA SER A 239 -12.07 3.88 26.06
C SER A 239 -11.29 5.11 26.52
N ASP A 240 -10.97 6.00 25.59
CA ASP A 240 -10.38 7.31 25.86
C ASP A 240 -10.96 8.31 24.85
N ASP A 241 -11.83 9.21 25.31
CA ASP A 241 -12.48 10.18 24.44
C ASP A 241 -11.53 11.33 24.05
N ASN A 242 -10.43 11.51 24.79
CA ASN A 242 -9.45 12.58 24.55
C ASN A 242 -8.30 12.12 23.66
N GLN A 243 -8.06 10.80 23.54
CA GLN A 243 -6.94 10.24 22.80
C GLN A 243 -7.39 9.16 21.83
N ARG A 244 -6.81 9.18 20.62
CA ARG A 244 -7.05 8.15 19.63
C ARG A 244 -6.04 7.02 19.79
N PHE A 245 -6.51 5.79 19.80
CA PHE A 245 -5.65 4.61 19.75
C PHE A 245 -5.17 4.39 18.32
N LEU A 246 -3.86 4.23 18.15
CA LEU A 246 -3.25 4.04 16.83
C LEU A 246 -2.96 2.57 16.55
N ASN A 247 -2.56 1.81 17.56
CA ASN A 247 -2.27 0.40 17.41
C ASN A 247 -2.48 -0.38 18.72
N VAL A 248 -2.89 -1.65 18.59
CA VAL A 248 -2.99 -2.62 19.67
C VAL A 248 -2.18 -3.87 19.31
N ALA A 249 -1.48 -4.44 20.29
CA ALA A 249 -0.74 -5.69 20.14
C ALA A 249 -1.07 -6.64 21.30
N LEU A 250 -1.44 -7.88 20.98
CA LEU A 250 -1.64 -8.95 21.97
C LEU A 250 -0.33 -9.64 22.30
N LYS A 251 -0.09 -9.90 23.59
CA LYS A 251 1.07 -10.69 24.02
C LYS A 251 0.87 -12.14 23.58
N GLU A 252 1.96 -12.80 23.20
CA GLU A 252 1.92 -14.19 22.81
C GLU A 252 1.34 -15.08 23.94
N ASN A 253 0.45 -16.01 23.58
CA ASN A 253 -0.19 -16.97 24.49
C ASN A 253 -0.92 -16.35 25.70
N SER A 254 -1.33 -15.08 25.62
CA SER A 254 -2.00 -14.39 26.72
C SER A 254 -3.01 -13.37 26.18
N ILE A 255 -4.29 -13.56 26.51
CA ILE A 255 -5.33 -12.57 26.25
C ILE A 255 -5.43 -11.50 27.35
N ARG A 256 -4.85 -11.80 28.52
CA ARG A 256 -4.94 -10.93 29.70
C ARG A 256 -3.95 -9.77 29.68
N LYS A 257 -2.92 -9.86 28.84
CA LYS A 257 -1.84 -8.89 28.74
C LYS A 257 -1.70 -8.42 27.30
N TYR A 258 -1.77 -7.11 27.12
CA TYR A 258 -1.71 -6.49 25.80
C TYR A 258 -1.15 -5.07 25.89
N SER A 259 -0.77 -4.52 24.75
CA SER A 259 -0.19 -3.18 24.64
C SER A 259 -1.00 -2.31 23.71
N THR A 260 -1.05 -1.02 24.01
CA THR A 260 -1.66 -0.01 23.14
C THR A 260 -0.76 1.20 23.00
N VAL A 261 -0.82 1.86 21.84
CA VAL A 261 -0.19 3.17 21.62
C VAL A 261 -1.22 4.18 21.15
N SER A 262 -1.15 5.39 21.70
CA SER A 262 -2.02 6.52 21.38
C SER A 262 -1.32 7.60 20.54
N ASN A 263 -2.11 8.51 20.00
CA ASN A 263 -1.67 9.64 19.16
C ASN A 263 -0.66 10.61 19.81
N ASN A 264 -0.50 10.57 21.13
CA ASN A 264 0.53 11.30 21.89
C ASN A 264 1.84 10.51 22.06
N GLY A 265 1.97 9.33 21.46
CA GLY A 265 3.17 8.47 21.57
C GLY A 265 3.29 7.69 22.88
N VAL A 266 2.23 7.64 23.69
CA VAL A 266 2.25 6.91 24.97
C VAL A 266 1.97 5.42 24.74
N ILE A 267 2.84 4.56 25.28
CA ILE A 267 2.68 3.10 25.26
C ILE A 267 2.15 2.66 26.63
N LYS A 268 1.02 1.95 26.63
CA LYS A 268 0.39 1.41 27.84
C LYS A 268 0.43 -0.12 27.77
N LEU A 269 0.96 -0.75 28.81
CA LEU A 269 0.85 -2.20 29.03
C LEU A 269 -0.32 -2.46 29.98
N TRP A 270 -1.19 -3.34 29.56
CA TRP A 270 -2.39 -3.70 30.29
C TRP A 270 -2.25 -5.10 30.86
N ASP A 271 -2.65 -5.28 32.11
CA ASP A 271 -2.80 -6.58 32.76
C ASP A 271 -4.20 -6.67 33.38
N THR A 272 -5.10 -7.34 32.66
CA THR A 272 -6.52 -7.49 33.03
C THR A 272 -6.72 -8.36 34.27
N GLU A 273 -5.79 -9.25 34.60
CA GLU A 273 -5.91 -10.14 35.77
C GLU A 273 -5.87 -9.36 37.09
N TYR A 274 -4.97 -8.38 37.15
CA TYR A 274 -4.76 -7.57 38.35
C TYR A 274 -5.41 -6.19 38.24
N SER A 275 -6.12 -5.91 37.13
CA SER A 275 -6.53 -4.56 36.74
C SER A 275 -5.36 -3.56 36.83
N LYS A 276 -4.14 -4.04 36.57
CA LYS A 276 -2.91 -3.25 36.66
C LYS A 276 -2.60 -2.68 35.29
N GLN A 277 -2.39 -1.37 35.26
CA GLN A 277 -1.90 -0.68 34.08
C GLN A 277 -0.48 -0.20 34.37
N TYR A 278 0.47 -0.66 33.57
CA TYR A 278 1.81 -0.08 33.56
C TYR A 278 1.87 0.93 32.42
N MET A 279 2.11 2.19 32.78
CA MET A 279 2.22 3.28 31.84
C MET A 279 3.67 3.71 31.69
N ALA A 280 4.15 3.74 30.45
CA ALA A 280 5.31 4.55 30.13
C ALA A 280 4.95 5.57 29.05
N ASN A 281 5.10 6.83 29.42
CA ASN A 281 5.13 7.91 28.45
C ASN A 281 6.55 7.98 27.93
N TYR A 282 6.72 7.82 26.63
CA TYR A 282 8.01 8.07 25.99
C TYR A 282 7.93 9.37 25.25
N ASP A 283 8.60 10.38 25.79
CA ASP A 283 9.11 11.47 24.97
C ASP A 283 10.24 10.87 24.14
N VAL A 284 9.91 10.35 22.97
CA VAL A 284 10.95 9.93 22.03
C VAL A 284 11.61 11.19 21.54
N GLU A 285 12.82 11.44 22.03
CA GLU A 285 13.76 12.25 21.30
C GLU A 285 13.95 11.55 19.95
N PRO A 286 13.56 12.17 18.83
CA PRO A 286 13.71 11.54 17.54
C PRO A 286 15.18 11.15 17.36
N GLY A 287 15.40 9.86 17.07
CA GLY A 287 16.73 9.38 16.71
C GLY A 287 17.34 10.30 15.65
N ASP A 288 18.57 10.73 15.89
CA ASP A 288 19.32 11.67 15.04
C ASP A 288 18.72 13.09 14.88
N GLY A 289 17.82 13.54 15.78
CA GLY A 289 17.30 14.91 15.79
C GLY A 289 16.27 15.23 14.70
N VAL A 290 15.66 14.20 14.09
CA VAL A 290 14.72 14.37 12.96
C VAL A 290 13.29 14.54 13.44
N ILE A 291 12.64 15.66 13.11
CA ILE A 291 11.23 15.90 13.42
C ILE A 291 10.37 14.81 12.76
N VAL A 292 9.75 13.94 13.56
CA VAL A 292 8.73 12.98 13.09
C VAL A 292 7.50 13.80 12.64
N THR A 293 7.08 13.61 11.39
CA THR A 293 6.10 14.48 10.71
C THR A 293 4.64 14.15 11.03
N ASP A 294 4.37 12.95 11.53
CA ASP A 294 3.04 12.47 11.91
C ASP A 294 3.09 11.68 13.23
N CYS A 295 1.93 11.29 13.76
CA CYS A 295 1.84 10.50 14.98
C CYS A 295 1.81 8.98 14.72
N TRP A 296 2.03 8.52 13.48
CA TRP A 296 1.89 7.12 13.13
C TRP A 296 2.81 6.23 13.96
N SER A 297 2.27 5.10 14.43
CA SER A 297 3.02 4.08 15.14
C SER A 297 2.41 2.69 14.99
N CYS A 298 3.27 1.68 15.11
CA CYS A 298 2.91 0.27 15.08
C CYS A 298 3.50 -0.45 16.29
N LEU A 299 2.73 -1.30 16.95
CA LEU A 299 3.18 -2.18 18.01
C LEU A 299 3.09 -3.62 17.55
N GLN A 300 4.07 -4.44 17.92
CA GLN A 300 4.05 -5.87 17.62
C GLN A 300 4.81 -6.63 18.70
N TYR A 301 4.22 -7.68 19.26
CA TYR A 301 4.97 -8.62 20.07
C TYR A 301 5.76 -9.55 19.16
N MET A 302 7.04 -9.73 19.49
CA MET A 302 7.90 -10.70 18.83
C MET A 302 7.89 -12.02 19.58
N ASP A 303 7.95 -11.95 20.90
CA ASP A 303 7.87 -13.09 21.79
C ASP A 303 7.12 -12.68 23.08
N LYS A 304 7.09 -13.58 24.07
CA LYS A 304 6.45 -13.35 25.37
C LYS A 304 6.99 -12.12 26.13
N TYR A 305 8.21 -11.68 25.92
CA TYR A 305 8.85 -10.60 26.68
C TYR A 305 9.25 -9.40 25.83
N THR A 306 9.37 -9.57 24.51
CA THR A 306 9.88 -8.55 23.60
C THR A 306 8.74 -7.85 22.86
N LEU A 307 8.57 -6.55 23.13
CA LEU A 307 7.65 -5.67 22.42
C LEU A 307 8.43 -4.80 21.45
N LEU A 308 7.99 -4.79 20.20
CA LEU A 308 8.50 -3.90 19.16
C LEU A 308 7.58 -2.71 19.03
N TRP A 309 8.17 -1.53 18.93
CA TRP A 309 7.46 -0.31 18.56
C TRP A 309 8.15 0.34 17.39
N VAL A 310 7.37 0.71 16.39
CA VAL A 310 7.87 1.32 15.17
C VAL A 310 7.19 2.66 14.98
N ASN A 311 7.98 3.70 14.75
CA ASN A 311 7.53 5.00 14.26
C ASN A 311 8.13 5.23 12.85
N ARG A 312 7.85 6.37 12.22
CA ARG A 312 8.35 6.68 10.86
C ARG A 312 9.88 6.64 10.72
N CYS A 313 10.62 6.76 11.82
CA CYS A 313 12.07 6.92 11.86
C CYS A 313 12.80 5.62 12.20
N CYS A 314 12.42 4.98 13.31
CA CYS A 314 13.17 3.90 13.93
C CYS A 314 12.24 2.77 14.42
N LEU A 315 12.83 1.58 14.55
CA LEU A 315 12.28 0.46 15.29
C LEU A 315 12.92 0.44 16.69
N HIS A 316 12.10 0.36 17.72
CA HIS A 316 12.47 0.32 19.14
C HIS A 316 12.10 -1.04 19.72
N ILE A 317 12.99 -1.59 20.54
CA ILE A 317 12.82 -2.88 21.21
C ILE A 317 12.69 -2.65 22.71
N PHE A 318 11.65 -3.24 23.30
CA PHE A 318 11.35 -3.18 24.73
C PHE A 318 11.32 -4.57 25.33
N ASP A 319 12.04 -4.74 26.44
CA ASP A 319 11.84 -5.89 27.32
C ASP A 319 10.74 -5.56 28.33
N THR A 320 9.60 -6.24 28.20
CA THR A 320 8.43 -6.05 29.08
C THR A 320 8.63 -6.56 30.51
N ARG A 321 9.76 -7.21 30.81
CA ARG A 321 10.15 -7.60 32.17
C ARG A 321 10.88 -6.47 32.91
N ALA A 322 11.51 -5.57 32.16
CA ALA A 322 12.17 -4.38 32.69
C ALA A 322 11.15 -3.25 32.89
N ASP A 323 11.52 -2.22 33.65
CA ASP A 323 10.76 -0.97 33.57
C ASP A 323 10.89 -0.47 32.14
N LEU A 324 9.73 -0.19 31.54
CA LEU A 324 9.61 0.40 30.22
C LEU A 324 10.54 1.63 30.08
N ARG A 325 10.79 2.40 31.14
CA ARG A 325 11.69 3.57 31.11
C ARG A 325 13.18 3.26 30.92
N GLU A 326 13.59 1.99 30.97
CA GLU A 326 14.99 1.59 30.79
C GLU A 326 15.49 1.71 29.34
N ARG A 327 16.81 1.53 29.14
CA ARG A 327 17.48 1.71 27.84
C ARG A 327 16.83 0.84 26.76
N GLN A 328 16.30 1.52 25.75
CA GLN A 328 15.76 0.92 24.55
C GLN A 328 16.87 0.67 23.54
N LEU A 329 16.84 -0.48 22.87
CA LEU A 329 17.62 -0.67 21.65
C LEU A 329 16.80 -0.11 20.48
N ALA A 330 17.40 0.80 19.71
CA ALA A 330 16.76 1.40 18.54
C ALA A 330 17.57 1.11 17.27
N TRP A 331 16.89 0.65 16.22
CA TRP A 331 17.44 0.41 14.90
C TRP A 331 16.85 1.42 13.90
N CYS A 332 17.71 2.28 13.36
CA CYS A 332 17.34 3.30 12.38
C CYS A 332 17.82 2.89 10.97
N PRO A 333 16.92 2.65 10.01
CA PRO A 333 17.31 2.27 8.66
C PRO A 333 17.78 3.46 7.80
N ARG A 334 17.69 4.72 8.26
CA ARG A 334 17.99 5.93 7.45
C ARG A 334 19.36 5.93 6.78
N LYS A 335 20.36 5.30 7.39
CA LYS A 335 21.71 5.19 6.81
C LYS A 335 21.79 4.22 5.63
N LEU A 336 20.77 3.36 5.49
CA LEU A 336 20.65 2.30 4.50
C LEU A 336 19.56 2.59 3.46
N THR A 337 18.70 3.58 3.72
CA THR A 337 17.53 3.94 2.91
C THR A 337 17.65 5.35 2.35
N GLU A 338 16.80 5.67 1.37
CA GLU A 338 16.73 6.99 0.75
C GLU A 338 16.03 8.02 1.67
N MET A 339 16.20 9.31 1.37
CA MET A 339 15.65 10.40 2.19
C MET A 339 14.12 10.47 2.22
N CYS A 340 13.46 9.89 1.22
CA CYS A 340 12.00 9.82 1.14
C CYS A 340 11.42 8.61 1.87
N GLU A 341 12.27 7.69 2.34
CA GLU A 341 11.84 6.48 3.01
C GLU A 341 11.38 6.77 4.43
N GLN A 342 10.23 6.21 4.77
CA GLN A 342 9.66 6.23 6.10
C GLN A 342 9.22 4.82 6.43
N LEU A 343 9.42 4.40 7.68
CA LEU A 343 8.88 3.12 8.14
C LEU A 343 7.34 3.17 8.12
N THR A 344 6.74 2.08 7.66
CA THR A 344 5.30 1.98 7.39
C THR A 344 4.67 0.73 7.98
N TYR A 345 5.46 -0.31 8.22
CA TYR A 345 5.02 -1.52 8.91
C TYR A 345 6.20 -2.38 9.37
N VAL A 346 5.93 -3.42 10.16
CA VAL A 346 6.92 -4.45 10.53
C VAL A 346 6.25 -5.81 10.54
N VAL A 347 6.93 -6.81 10.00
CA VAL A 347 6.46 -8.20 9.99
C VAL A 347 7.46 -9.08 10.75
N PRO A 348 7.08 -9.72 11.87
CA PRO A 348 7.93 -10.72 12.52
C PRO A 348 8.16 -11.92 11.61
N SER A 349 9.34 -12.56 11.70
CA SER A 349 9.55 -13.85 11.06
C SER A 349 8.73 -14.94 11.77
N SER A 350 8.10 -15.79 10.97
CA SER A 350 7.44 -17.03 11.36
C SER A 350 8.41 -18.19 11.64
N LEU A 351 9.63 -18.14 11.09
CA LEU A 351 10.63 -19.20 11.27
C LEU A 351 11.66 -18.90 12.36
N ARG A 352 11.97 -17.62 12.61
CA ARG A 352 13.08 -17.21 13.45
C ARG A 352 12.74 -15.99 14.31
N ASP A 353 12.57 -16.21 15.61
CA ASP A 353 12.22 -15.15 16.57
C ASP A 353 13.25 -14.01 16.67
N GLN A 354 14.49 -14.18 16.19
CA GLN A 354 15.49 -13.10 16.21
C GLN A 354 15.39 -12.14 15.03
N PHE A 355 14.51 -12.43 14.06
CA PHE A 355 14.43 -11.72 12.79
C PHE A 355 13.08 -11.07 12.60
N VAL A 356 13.13 -9.86 12.06
CA VAL A 356 11.96 -9.10 11.66
C VAL A 356 12.19 -8.47 10.30
N TYR A 357 11.10 -8.13 9.63
CA TYR A 357 11.09 -7.49 8.33
C TYR A 357 10.50 -6.07 8.46
N PRO A 358 11.32 -5.04 8.78
CA PRO A 358 10.87 -3.66 8.74
C PRO A 358 10.59 -3.25 7.30
N VAL A 359 9.44 -2.60 7.11
CA VAL A 359 8.97 -2.17 5.79
C VAL A 359 8.87 -0.66 5.78
N THR A 360 9.27 -0.09 4.65
CA THR A 360 9.31 1.34 4.38
C THR A 360 8.39 1.68 3.21
N THR A 361 8.39 2.95 2.78
CA THR A 361 7.59 3.44 1.66
C THR A 361 7.90 2.68 0.36
N HIS A 362 9.16 2.30 0.12
CA HIS A 362 9.54 1.59 -1.12
C HIS A 362 10.40 0.34 -0.90
N GLN A 363 10.92 0.11 0.30
CA GLN A 363 11.80 -1.01 0.61
C GLN A 363 11.29 -1.91 1.73
N ALA A 364 11.63 -3.19 1.64
CA ALA A 364 11.55 -4.13 2.75
C ALA A 364 12.97 -4.48 3.18
N LEU A 365 13.21 -4.60 4.48
CA LEU A 365 14.53 -4.90 5.05
C LEU A 365 14.44 -6.18 5.87
N THR A 366 15.54 -6.91 5.99
CA THR A 366 15.69 -7.95 7.03
C THR A 366 16.56 -7.40 8.14
N LEU A 367 16.06 -7.45 9.37
CA LEU A 367 16.74 -7.02 10.59
C LEU A 367 16.94 -8.23 11.51
N ASP A 368 18.21 -8.58 11.77
CA ASP A 368 18.55 -9.44 12.91
C ASP A 368 18.68 -8.53 14.14
N LEU A 369 17.87 -8.77 15.18
CA LEU A 369 17.87 -7.89 16.35
C LEU A 369 19.18 -7.92 17.15
N ARG A 370 20.02 -8.95 16.92
CA ARG A 370 21.33 -9.12 17.58
C ARG A 370 22.43 -8.32 16.88
N PHE A 371 22.37 -8.20 15.55
CA PHE A 371 23.47 -7.68 14.73
C PHE A 371 23.11 -6.46 13.86
N GLY A 372 21.82 -6.23 13.60
CA GLY A 372 21.32 -5.16 12.75
C GLY A 372 20.87 -5.64 11.36
N PHE A 373 20.71 -4.68 10.44
CA PHE A 373 20.18 -4.93 9.10
C PHE A 373 21.14 -5.80 8.25
N CYS A 374 20.59 -6.79 7.56
CA CYS A 374 21.34 -7.78 6.79
C CYS A 374 20.95 -7.90 5.32
N GLN A 375 19.68 -7.63 4.96
CA GLN A 375 19.17 -7.69 3.59
C GLN A 375 18.20 -6.54 3.30
N ARG A 376 17.99 -6.27 2.00
CA ARG A 376 17.11 -5.21 1.52
C ARG A 376 16.47 -5.62 0.18
N TRP A 377 15.17 -5.41 0.02
CA TRP A 377 14.43 -5.54 -1.23
C TRP A 377 13.73 -4.22 -1.57
N THR A 378 13.55 -3.95 -2.87
CA THR A 378 12.51 -3.04 -3.35
C THR A 378 11.23 -3.86 -3.58
N HIS A 379 10.12 -3.50 -2.92
CA HIS A 379 8.90 -4.33 -2.94
C HIS A 379 7.93 -3.98 -4.10
N MET A 380 8.23 -3.03 -4.99
CA MET A 380 7.44 -2.67 -6.20
C MET A 380 6.01 -2.13 -6.00
N MET A 381 5.58 -1.84 -4.78
CA MET A 381 4.21 -1.37 -4.57
C MET A 381 4.14 0.13 -4.86
N ALA A 382 3.03 0.57 -5.47
CA ALA A 382 2.81 1.99 -5.74
C ALA A 382 2.46 2.78 -4.46
N SER A 383 1.83 2.11 -3.50
CA SER A 383 1.49 2.65 -2.19
C SER A 383 2.26 1.93 -1.07
N PRO A 384 2.61 2.63 0.03
CA PRO A 384 3.37 2.04 1.14
C PRO A 384 2.65 0.84 1.76
N PRO A 385 3.36 -0.22 2.20
CA PRO A 385 2.72 -1.35 2.86
C PRO A 385 2.20 -0.99 4.25
N HIS A 386 1.00 -1.43 4.59
CA HIS A 386 0.33 -1.24 5.89
C HIS A 386 -0.08 -2.55 6.56
N PHE A 387 -0.02 -3.63 5.79
CA PHE A 387 -0.43 -4.96 6.18
C PHE A 387 0.65 -5.94 5.72
N GLY A 388 0.85 -7.00 6.49
CA GLY A 388 1.73 -8.06 6.09
C GLY A 388 1.83 -9.17 7.11
N PHE A 389 2.26 -10.32 6.63
CA PHE A 389 2.55 -11.49 7.44
C PHE A 389 3.73 -12.24 6.81
N ALA A 390 4.41 -13.05 7.62
CA ALA A 390 5.38 -14.02 7.16
C ALA A 390 4.87 -15.41 7.50
N GLN A 391 5.11 -16.37 6.62
CA GLN A 391 4.71 -17.76 6.83
C GLN A 391 5.75 -18.72 6.27
N SER A 392 6.04 -19.79 7.02
CA SER A 392 6.95 -20.85 6.60
C SER A 392 6.35 -21.67 5.46
N MET A 393 7.11 -21.87 4.39
CA MET A 393 6.78 -22.72 3.24
C MET A 393 7.84 -23.82 3.10
N GLY A 394 7.66 -24.91 3.86
CA GLY A 394 8.68 -25.95 4.04
C GLY A 394 9.64 -25.63 5.20
N GLN A 395 10.77 -26.33 5.27
CA GLN A 395 11.66 -26.27 6.45
C GLN A 395 12.53 -25.01 6.53
N ASN A 396 12.95 -24.48 5.37
CA ASN A 396 13.98 -23.43 5.30
C ASN A 396 13.54 -22.23 4.46
N ARG A 397 12.26 -22.08 4.13
CA ARG A 397 11.77 -20.95 3.34
C ARG A 397 10.64 -20.26 4.05
N GLU A 398 10.65 -18.95 3.93
CA GLU A 398 9.64 -18.06 4.44
C GLU A 398 9.11 -17.19 3.31
N VAL A 399 7.79 -17.14 3.18
CA VAL A 399 7.10 -16.22 2.27
C VAL A 399 6.61 -15.04 3.11
N ILE A 400 6.99 -13.83 2.70
CA ILE A 400 6.56 -12.59 3.31
C ILE A 400 5.59 -11.91 2.34
N CYS A 401 4.32 -11.81 2.72
CA CYS A 401 3.31 -11.13 1.94
C CYS A 401 3.09 -9.72 2.50
N LEU A 402 3.13 -8.73 1.62
CA LEU A 402 2.93 -7.31 1.93
C LEU A 402 1.73 -6.78 1.14
N GLY A 403 0.97 -5.88 1.77
CA GLY A 403 -0.19 -5.25 1.17
C GLY A 403 -0.30 -3.78 1.56
N SER A 404 -0.86 -2.97 0.67
CA SER A 404 -1.20 -1.56 0.94
C SER A 404 -2.70 -1.34 0.76
N GLN A 405 -3.18 -0.12 1.05
CA GLN A 405 -4.57 0.23 0.78
C GLN A 405 -4.92 0.26 -0.71
N ASN A 406 -3.96 0.22 -1.63
CA ASN A 406 -4.26 0.11 -3.04
C ASN A 406 -4.69 -1.33 -3.39
N PRO A 407 -5.87 -1.55 -4.00
CA PRO A 407 -6.38 -2.89 -4.35
C PRO A 407 -5.46 -3.73 -5.23
N LEU A 408 -4.56 -3.08 -5.99
CA LEU A 408 -3.63 -3.75 -6.91
C LEU A 408 -2.30 -4.12 -6.25
N ASP A 409 -1.98 -3.54 -5.09
CA ASP A 409 -0.68 -3.65 -4.45
C ASP A 409 -0.69 -4.76 -3.38
N CYS A 410 -0.45 -5.99 -3.82
CA CYS A 410 -0.08 -7.09 -2.94
C CYS A 410 1.11 -7.85 -3.52
N VAL A 411 2.19 -7.95 -2.74
CA VAL A 411 3.47 -8.50 -3.19
C VAL A 411 3.95 -9.59 -2.24
N ALA A 412 4.48 -10.67 -2.80
CA ALA A 412 5.13 -11.74 -2.08
C ALA A 412 6.64 -11.69 -2.26
N LEU A 413 7.37 -11.76 -1.15
CA LEU A 413 8.82 -11.92 -1.07
C LEU A 413 9.13 -13.32 -0.57
N VAL A 414 10.29 -13.88 -0.96
CA VAL A 414 10.75 -15.18 -0.45
C VAL A 414 12.13 -15.01 0.15
N ASN A 415 12.27 -15.47 1.39
CA ASN A 415 13.54 -15.59 2.07
C ASN A 415 13.84 -17.07 2.36
N GLU A 416 15.05 -17.51 2.03
CA GLU A 416 15.54 -18.84 2.34
C GLU A 416 16.54 -18.76 3.49
N TRP A 417 16.66 -19.84 4.26
CA TRP A 417 17.52 -19.90 5.43
C TRP A 417 18.60 -20.97 5.24
N SER A 418 19.86 -20.55 5.41
CA SER A 418 21.01 -21.46 5.48
C SER A 418 21.57 -21.37 6.90
N GLY A 419 21.04 -22.18 7.81
CA GLY A 419 21.26 -22.02 9.25
C GLY A 419 20.61 -20.73 9.75
N GLU A 420 21.41 -19.85 10.38
CA GLU A 420 20.98 -18.52 10.84
C GLU A 420 21.16 -17.42 9.80
N VAL A 421 21.72 -17.74 8.63
CA VAL A 421 21.97 -16.74 7.58
C VAL A 421 20.78 -16.67 6.64
N PRO A 422 20.04 -15.54 6.60
CA PRO A 422 18.99 -15.36 5.61
C PRO A 422 19.60 -15.20 4.22
N ARG A 423 18.92 -15.71 3.19
CA ARG A 423 19.33 -15.65 1.78
C ARG A 423 18.09 -15.51 0.92
N SER A 424 17.97 -14.41 0.18
CA SER A 424 16.91 -14.29 -0.82
C SER A 424 17.49 -14.19 -2.22
N GLN A 425 17.14 -15.17 -3.05
CA GLN A 425 17.60 -15.30 -4.43
C GLN A 425 16.47 -14.99 -5.44
N PHE A 426 15.26 -14.80 -4.92
CA PHE A 426 14.04 -14.71 -5.71
C PHE A 426 13.59 -13.25 -5.86
N LYS A 427 13.09 -12.94 -7.05
CA LYS A 427 12.42 -11.65 -7.27
C LYS A 427 11.09 -11.61 -6.51
N PRO A 428 10.78 -10.48 -5.86
CA PRO A 428 9.42 -10.13 -5.45
C PRO A 428 8.42 -10.37 -6.57
N SER A 429 7.23 -10.86 -6.21
CA SER A 429 6.15 -11.16 -7.16
C SER A 429 4.88 -10.43 -6.76
N SER A 430 4.31 -9.67 -7.69
CA SER A 430 2.99 -9.09 -7.52
C SER A 430 1.91 -10.15 -7.69
N LEU A 431 1.07 -10.30 -6.69
CA LEU A 431 -0.01 -11.26 -6.70
C LEU A 431 -1.24 -10.69 -7.42
N PRO A 432 -1.95 -11.50 -8.24
CA PRO A 432 -3.16 -11.05 -8.95
C PRO A 432 -4.21 -10.43 -8.00
N PRO A 433 -4.89 -9.34 -8.38
CA PRO A 433 -5.94 -8.70 -7.57
C PRO A 433 -7.30 -9.39 -7.71
N PRO A 434 -8.26 -9.19 -6.77
CA PRO A 434 -9.61 -9.77 -6.86
C PRO A 434 -10.36 -9.42 -8.16
N ALA A 435 -10.13 -8.23 -8.71
CA ALA A 435 -10.69 -7.81 -9.99
C ALA A 435 -10.33 -8.76 -11.15
N ARG A 436 -9.17 -9.44 -11.09
CA ARG A 436 -8.77 -10.41 -12.11
C ARG A 436 -9.65 -11.67 -12.06
N GLY A 437 -9.96 -12.19 -10.87
CA GLY A 437 -10.86 -13.34 -10.71
C GLY A 437 -12.26 -13.02 -11.24
N LEU A 438 -12.80 -11.84 -10.88
CA LEU A 438 -14.10 -11.38 -11.38
C LEU A 438 -14.12 -11.26 -12.91
N HIS A 439 -13.05 -10.75 -13.52
CA HIS A 439 -12.95 -10.65 -14.97
C HIS A 439 -13.00 -12.04 -15.65
N LEU A 440 -12.29 -13.03 -15.11
CA LEU A 440 -12.33 -14.40 -15.64
C LEU A 440 -13.71 -15.04 -15.46
N ALA A 441 -14.39 -14.81 -14.33
CA ALA A 441 -15.76 -15.29 -14.12
C ALA A 441 -16.74 -14.69 -15.14
N ARG A 442 -16.57 -13.41 -15.47
CA ARG A 442 -17.36 -12.71 -16.50
C ARG A 442 -17.12 -13.22 -17.91
N GLN A 443 -15.88 -13.62 -18.23
CA GLN A 443 -15.59 -14.28 -19.51
C GLN A 443 -16.36 -15.60 -19.67
N GLN A 444 -16.73 -16.24 -18.55
CA GLN A 444 -17.59 -17.44 -18.51
C GLN A 444 -19.09 -17.11 -18.39
N GLY A 445 -19.49 -15.84 -18.50
CA GLY A 445 -20.90 -15.42 -18.42
C GLY A 445 -21.48 -15.28 -17.01
N LEU A 446 -20.66 -15.35 -15.96
CA LEU A 446 -21.08 -15.22 -14.56
C LEU A 446 -20.81 -13.80 -14.00
N CYS A 447 -21.43 -13.43 -12.88
CA CYS A 447 -21.14 -12.19 -12.14
C CYS A 447 -21.20 -10.90 -12.98
N LEU A 448 -22.24 -10.78 -13.82
CA LEU A 448 -22.39 -9.66 -14.76
C LEU A 448 -22.85 -8.34 -14.11
N ASP A 449 -23.16 -8.35 -12.82
CA ASP A 449 -23.57 -7.14 -12.10
C ASP A 449 -22.40 -6.11 -12.05
N PRO A 450 -22.62 -4.87 -12.51
CA PRO A 450 -21.60 -3.83 -12.51
C PRO A 450 -21.13 -3.41 -11.11
N THR A 451 -21.97 -3.55 -10.08
CA THR A 451 -21.64 -3.18 -8.69
C THR A 451 -20.52 -4.06 -8.10
N LEU A 452 -20.38 -5.30 -8.59
CA LEU A 452 -19.31 -6.22 -8.17
C LEU A 452 -17.92 -5.71 -8.57
N THR A 453 -17.81 -4.93 -9.65
CA THR A 453 -16.54 -4.32 -10.04
C THR A 453 -16.02 -3.42 -8.93
N GLN A 454 -16.90 -2.57 -8.38
CA GLN A 454 -16.54 -1.62 -7.33
C GLN A 454 -16.05 -2.32 -6.07
N ARG A 455 -16.68 -3.43 -5.69
CA ARG A 455 -16.26 -4.25 -4.53
C ARG A 455 -14.85 -4.83 -4.70
N CYS A 456 -14.50 -5.26 -5.90
CA CYS A 456 -13.17 -5.82 -6.21
C CYS A 456 -12.08 -4.76 -6.43
N THR A 457 -12.44 -3.49 -6.62
CA THR A 457 -11.51 -2.38 -6.88
C THR A 457 -11.45 -1.36 -5.73
N GLN A 458 -12.11 -1.64 -4.62
CA GLN A 458 -12.01 -0.82 -3.42
C GLN A 458 -10.73 -1.12 -2.63
N SER A 459 -10.33 -0.18 -1.77
CA SER A 459 -9.11 -0.29 -0.98
C SER A 459 -9.05 -1.57 -0.18
N MET A 460 -7.86 -2.17 -0.11
CA MET A 460 -7.62 -3.31 0.75
C MET A 460 -7.51 -2.82 2.21
N THR A 461 -8.25 -3.45 3.12
CA THR A 461 -8.26 -3.12 4.55
C THR A 461 -7.64 -4.20 5.42
N GLY A 462 -7.38 -5.39 4.88
CA GLY A 462 -6.80 -6.49 5.64
C GLY A 462 -6.08 -7.50 4.75
N LEU A 463 -5.02 -8.09 5.30
CA LEU A 463 -4.22 -9.14 4.67
C LEU A 463 -3.84 -10.14 5.75
N SER A 464 -4.16 -11.42 5.54
CA SER A 464 -3.84 -12.50 6.45
C SER A 464 -3.56 -13.80 5.69
N HIS A 465 -3.34 -14.88 6.42
CA HIS A 465 -3.08 -16.19 5.84
C HIS A 465 -3.86 -17.31 6.51
N LEU A 466 -4.05 -18.38 5.76
CA LEU A 466 -4.51 -19.67 6.26
C LEU A 466 -3.52 -20.74 5.79
N PRO A 467 -3.15 -21.69 6.66
CA PRO A 467 -2.34 -22.82 6.24
C PRO A 467 -3.16 -23.74 5.34
N SER A 468 -2.49 -24.33 4.36
CA SER A 468 -3.08 -25.29 3.43
C SER A 468 -2.13 -26.47 3.26
N ASN A 469 -2.68 -27.67 3.11
CA ASN A 469 -1.89 -28.88 2.86
C ASN A 469 -1.09 -28.78 1.55
N GLU A 470 -1.56 -27.95 0.61
CA GLU A 470 -0.96 -27.76 -0.73
C GLU A 470 -0.09 -26.49 -0.83
N GLY A 471 0.07 -25.75 0.28
CA GLY A 471 0.90 -24.54 0.33
C GLY A 471 0.34 -23.48 1.27
N LEU A 472 0.20 -22.25 0.77
CA LEU A 472 -0.22 -21.09 1.55
C LEU A 472 -1.46 -20.44 0.95
N GLN A 473 -2.49 -20.21 1.76
CA GLN A 473 -3.65 -19.42 1.36
C GLN A 473 -3.49 -17.99 1.84
N VAL A 474 -3.43 -17.05 0.90
CA VAL A 474 -3.41 -15.62 1.15
C VAL A 474 -4.85 -15.12 1.16
N VAL A 475 -5.24 -14.45 2.24
CA VAL A 475 -6.60 -13.92 2.43
C VAL A 475 -6.54 -12.41 2.44
N ARG A 476 -7.40 -11.76 1.65
CA ARG A 476 -7.48 -10.30 1.52
C ARG A 476 -8.89 -9.83 1.82
N GLN A 477 -8.99 -8.65 2.43
CA GLN A 477 -10.26 -7.98 2.68
C GLN A 477 -10.32 -6.63 1.98
N SER A 478 -11.45 -6.33 1.32
CA SER A 478 -11.73 -5.02 0.74
C SER A 478 -12.46 -4.09 1.71
N ALA A 479 -12.57 -2.80 1.36
CA ALA A 479 -13.28 -1.80 2.15
C ALA A 479 -14.79 -2.05 2.30
N THR A 480 -15.41 -2.86 1.44
CA THR A 480 -16.78 -3.38 1.59
C THR A 480 -16.87 -4.57 2.56
N ALA A 481 -15.75 -4.92 3.20
CA ALA A 481 -15.58 -6.08 4.05
C ALA A 481 -15.72 -7.44 3.35
N ASP A 482 -15.76 -7.47 2.01
CA ASP A 482 -15.67 -8.72 1.24
C ASP A 482 -14.29 -9.35 1.40
N VAL A 483 -14.25 -10.67 1.52
CA VAL A 483 -13.01 -11.42 1.73
C VAL A 483 -12.74 -12.36 0.56
N PHE A 484 -11.52 -12.29 0.05
CA PHE A 484 -11.04 -13.09 -1.06
C PHE A 484 -9.87 -13.96 -0.63
N ILE A 485 -9.81 -15.19 -1.13
CA ILE A 485 -8.76 -16.16 -0.87
C ILE A 485 -7.99 -16.49 -2.16
N GLN A 486 -6.68 -16.65 -2.04
CA GLN A 486 -5.78 -16.97 -3.15
C GLN A 486 -4.77 -18.02 -2.68
N GLN A 487 -4.55 -19.06 -3.47
CA GLN A 487 -3.64 -20.14 -3.14
C GLN A 487 -2.26 -19.89 -3.78
N LEU A 488 -1.20 -20.04 -2.98
CA LEU A 488 0.19 -20.14 -3.42
C LEU A 488 0.64 -21.59 -3.29
N THR A 489 1.10 -22.19 -4.39
CA THR A 489 1.59 -23.59 -4.41
C THR A 489 2.97 -23.68 -5.05
N SER A 490 3.74 -24.72 -4.71
CA SER A 490 5.05 -24.97 -5.33
C SER A 490 4.96 -25.67 -6.68
N SER A 491 3.75 -26.09 -7.11
CA SER A 491 3.53 -26.84 -8.35
C SER A 491 3.31 -25.89 -9.53
N GLU A 492 3.86 -26.23 -10.70
CA GLU A 492 3.63 -25.56 -11.99
C GLU A 492 2.23 -25.89 -12.57
N ALA A 493 1.20 -25.97 -11.73
CA ALA A 493 -0.16 -26.08 -12.21
C ALA A 493 -0.55 -24.77 -12.93
N ASP A 494 -1.37 -24.88 -13.98
CA ASP A 494 -1.90 -23.76 -14.76
C ASP A 494 -2.91 -22.95 -13.92
N SER A 495 -2.36 -22.23 -12.93
CA SER A 495 -3.06 -21.61 -11.80
C SER A 495 -3.80 -20.32 -12.18
N MET A 496 -3.70 -19.87 -13.43
CA MET A 496 -4.33 -18.62 -13.88
C MET A 496 -5.77 -18.81 -14.39
N GLN A 497 -6.30 -20.03 -14.37
CA GLN A 497 -7.68 -20.33 -14.74
C GLN A 497 -8.55 -20.58 -13.50
N LEU A 498 -9.84 -20.28 -13.60
CA LEU A 498 -10.81 -20.59 -12.55
C LEU A 498 -11.23 -22.05 -12.65
N THR A 499 -11.23 -22.75 -11.52
CA THR A 499 -11.81 -24.10 -11.42
C THR A 499 -13.34 -24.03 -11.35
N VAL A 500 -14.02 -25.16 -11.53
CA VAL A 500 -15.48 -25.25 -11.36
C VAL A 500 -15.90 -24.77 -9.96
N ARG A 501 -15.13 -25.14 -8.94
CA ARG A 501 -15.37 -24.72 -7.56
C ARG A 501 -15.23 -23.21 -7.37
N ASP A 502 -14.29 -22.59 -8.07
CA ASP A 502 -14.10 -21.13 -8.01
C ASP A 502 -15.28 -20.40 -8.66
N LEU A 503 -15.81 -20.94 -9.76
CA LEU A 503 -16.99 -20.40 -10.44
C LEU A 503 -18.25 -20.54 -9.56
N GLU A 504 -18.40 -21.65 -8.83
CA GLU A 504 -19.45 -21.83 -7.82
C GLU A 504 -19.36 -20.76 -6.73
N ALA A 505 -18.16 -20.51 -6.19
CA ALA A 505 -17.94 -19.50 -5.15
C ALA A 505 -18.30 -18.09 -5.64
N PHE A 506 -17.92 -17.74 -6.87
CA PHE A 506 -18.32 -16.48 -7.50
C PHE A 506 -19.85 -16.37 -7.68
N THR A 507 -20.49 -17.47 -8.08
CA THR A 507 -21.95 -17.51 -8.28
C THR A 507 -22.65 -17.27 -6.95
N GLU A 508 -22.31 -18.04 -5.90
CA GLU A 508 -22.86 -17.89 -4.55
C GLU A 508 -22.65 -16.49 -3.99
N TRP A 509 -21.45 -15.93 -4.16
CA TRP A 509 -21.14 -14.56 -3.75
C TRP A 509 -21.97 -13.51 -4.51
N SER A 510 -22.32 -13.74 -5.77
CA SER A 510 -23.11 -12.79 -6.57
C SER A 510 -24.63 -12.89 -6.40
N GLU A 511 -25.16 -14.00 -5.88
CA GLU A 511 -26.61 -14.22 -5.75
C GLU A 511 -27.33 -13.10 -4.98
N PRO A 512 -26.82 -12.57 -3.84
CA PRO A 512 -27.49 -11.52 -3.09
C PRO A 512 -27.67 -10.20 -3.86
N THR A 513 -26.89 -9.92 -4.91
CA THR A 513 -27.11 -8.69 -5.69
C THR A 513 -28.34 -8.77 -6.59
N ARG A 514 -28.79 -9.99 -6.94
CA ARG A 514 -29.99 -10.19 -7.77
C ARG A 514 -31.27 -9.75 -7.06
N SER A 515 -31.34 -9.86 -5.73
CA SER A 515 -32.48 -9.37 -4.95
C SER A 515 -32.44 -7.85 -4.80
N VAL A 516 -31.26 -7.27 -4.54
CA VAL A 516 -31.07 -5.81 -4.43
C VAL A 516 -31.45 -5.08 -5.72
N GLN A 517 -31.20 -5.68 -6.90
CA GLN A 517 -31.65 -5.12 -8.18
C GLN A 517 -33.18 -5.17 -8.37
N ARG A 518 -33.87 -6.13 -7.75
CA ARG A 518 -35.34 -6.24 -7.82
C ARG A 518 -36.04 -5.27 -6.87
N ASP A 519 -35.43 -4.95 -5.73
CA ASP A 519 -35.93 -3.96 -4.78
C ASP A 519 -35.54 -2.52 -5.16
N ALA A 520 -34.60 -2.34 -6.09
CA ALA A 520 -34.24 -1.06 -6.67
C ALA A 520 -35.38 -0.54 -7.57
N THR A 521 -36.35 0.10 -6.91
CA THR A 521 -37.33 1.04 -7.45
C THR A 521 -38.33 0.46 -8.45
N SER A 522 -39.61 0.42 -8.05
CA SER A 522 -40.67 0.74 -9.01
C SER A 522 -40.28 2.08 -9.61
N LEU A 523 -39.80 2.08 -10.86
CA LEU A 523 -39.56 3.30 -11.60
C LEU A 523 -40.92 3.99 -11.75
N THR A 524 -41.26 4.87 -10.83
CA THR A 524 -42.35 5.81 -11.02
C THR A 524 -41.86 6.79 -12.05
N VAL A 525 -42.29 6.57 -13.29
CA VAL A 525 -42.12 7.53 -14.37
C VAL A 525 -42.75 8.83 -13.88
N SER A 526 -41.92 9.80 -13.49
CA SER A 526 -42.39 11.08 -12.95
C SER A 526 -43.19 11.83 -14.00
N GLN A 527 -42.81 11.68 -15.27
CA GLN A 527 -43.50 12.24 -16.41
C GLN A 527 -43.03 11.53 -17.68
N VAL A 528 -43.97 11.05 -18.51
CA VAL A 528 -43.69 10.72 -19.91
C VAL A 528 -43.86 12.03 -20.67
N VAL A 529 -42.77 12.58 -21.20
CA VAL A 529 -42.83 13.77 -22.05
C VAL A 529 -42.70 13.32 -23.50
N ASP A 530 -43.71 13.64 -24.30
CA ASP A 530 -43.64 13.46 -25.74
C ASP A 530 -42.64 14.46 -26.32
N PHE A 531 -41.55 13.95 -26.90
CA PHE A 531 -40.51 14.74 -27.55
C PHE A 531 -40.84 15.05 -29.03
N VAL A 532 -41.92 14.51 -29.58
CA VAL A 532 -42.36 14.80 -30.96
C VAL A 532 -42.57 16.30 -31.21
N PRO A 533 -43.13 17.12 -30.30
CA PRO A 533 -43.24 18.56 -30.49
C PRO A 533 -41.88 19.27 -30.51
N VAL A 534 -40.91 18.82 -29.70
CA VAL A 534 -39.54 19.36 -29.66
C VAL A 534 -38.79 18.96 -30.93
N PHE A 535 -38.92 17.70 -31.36
CA PHE A 535 -38.33 17.20 -32.58
C PHE A 535 -38.92 17.89 -33.81
N LYS A 536 -40.25 18.10 -33.84
CA LYS A 536 -40.91 18.92 -34.86
C LYS A 536 -40.42 20.37 -34.78
N ALA A 537 -40.29 20.98 -33.61
CA ALA A 537 -39.75 22.34 -33.49
C ALA A 537 -38.30 22.45 -33.99
N LEU A 538 -37.47 21.43 -33.78
CA LEU A 538 -36.09 21.39 -34.29
C LEU A 538 -36.02 21.16 -35.81
N THR A 539 -36.97 20.40 -36.38
CA THR A 539 -37.00 20.05 -37.81
C THR A 539 -37.85 21.00 -38.66
N SER A 540 -38.76 21.77 -38.05
CA SER A 540 -39.65 22.73 -38.72
C SER A 540 -39.16 24.17 -38.67
N ILE A 541 -37.97 24.44 -38.10
CA ILE A 541 -37.25 25.69 -38.35
C ILE A 541 -36.53 25.52 -39.70
N PRO A 542 -36.99 26.16 -40.78
CA PRO A 542 -36.20 26.23 -42.01
C PRO A 542 -35.01 27.13 -41.67
N SER A 543 -33.81 26.54 -41.64
CA SER A 543 -32.52 27.19 -41.41
C SER A 543 -32.58 28.34 -40.40
N ILE A 544 -32.21 28.06 -39.15
CA ILE A 544 -31.78 29.13 -38.22
C ILE A 544 -30.81 30.01 -39.04
N PRO A 545 -31.13 31.28 -39.31
CA PRO A 545 -30.16 32.16 -39.93
C PRO A 545 -29.11 32.33 -38.84
N VAL A 546 -28.01 31.60 -38.99
CA VAL A 546 -26.77 31.91 -38.30
C VAL A 546 -26.41 33.30 -38.82
N LYS A 547 -26.93 34.34 -38.17
CA LYS A 547 -26.34 35.66 -38.27
C LYS A 547 -24.93 35.46 -37.75
N SER A 548 -23.99 35.38 -38.68
CA SER A 548 -22.56 35.50 -38.45
C SER A 548 -22.25 36.89 -37.93
N ALA A 549 -22.76 37.23 -36.74
CA ALA A 549 -22.08 38.14 -35.84
C ALA A 549 -20.93 37.35 -35.21
N VAL A 550 -19.99 36.91 -36.05
CA VAL A 550 -18.62 36.68 -35.62
C VAL A 550 -18.09 38.07 -35.37
N GLU A 551 -18.39 38.61 -34.19
CA GLU A 551 -17.46 39.54 -33.57
C GLU A 551 -16.10 38.85 -33.63
N ASN A 552 -15.16 39.50 -34.32
CA ASN A 552 -13.74 39.16 -34.36
C ASN A 552 -13.15 39.23 -32.94
N ARG A 553 -13.56 38.30 -32.07
CA ARG A 553 -12.79 37.91 -30.91
C ARG A 553 -11.69 37.04 -31.48
N THR A 554 -10.53 37.68 -31.63
CA THR A 554 -9.21 37.05 -31.72
C THR A 554 -9.27 35.58 -31.31
N LYS A 555 -9.07 34.70 -32.29
CA LYS A 555 -8.94 33.26 -32.12
C LYS A 555 -7.86 32.98 -31.07
N ASN A 556 -8.25 32.89 -29.81
CA ASN A 556 -7.44 32.22 -28.82
C ASN A 556 -7.50 30.75 -29.20
N VAL A 557 -6.49 30.31 -29.96
CA VAL A 557 -6.15 28.90 -30.14
C VAL A 557 -6.26 28.26 -28.75
N ALA A 558 -7.18 27.31 -28.62
CA ALA A 558 -7.43 26.71 -27.33
C ALA A 558 -6.14 26.00 -26.90
N ARG A 559 -5.78 26.09 -25.61
CA ARG A 559 -4.51 25.57 -25.05
C ARG A 559 -4.18 24.10 -25.36
N TRP A 560 -5.15 23.33 -25.88
CA TRP A 560 -5.02 21.92 -26.26
C TRP A 560 -4.66 21.71 -27.74
N GLN A 561 -4.74 22.74 -28.60
CA GLN A 561 -4.35 22.64 -30.00
C GLN A 561 -2.82 22.79 -30.10
N ILE A 562 -2.15 21.64 -30.26
CA ILE A 562 -0.70 21.53 -30.48
C ILE A 562 -0.49 21.29 -31.97
N SER A 563 0.49 21.96 -32.61
CA SER A 563 0.71 21.82 -34.05
C SER A 563 1.28 20.43 -34.40
N LYS A 564 0.91 19.91 -35.57
CA LYS A 564 1.43 18.65 -36.14
C LYS A 564 2.96 18.66 -36.17
N LYS A 565 3.54 19.76 -36.66
CA LYS A 565 4.99 20.00 -36.68
C LYS A 565 5.67 19.89 -35.32
N TYR A 566 5.01 20.33 -34.24
CA TYR A 566 5.54 20.20 -32.88
C TYR A 566 5.49 18.75 -32.37
N LEU A 567 4.46 17.98 -32.75
CA LEU A 567 4.34 16.55 -32.40
C LEU A 567 5.34 15.69 -33.16
N GLU A 568 5.63 16.02 -34.42
CA GLU A 568 6.66 15.34 -35.23
C GLU A 568 8.08 15.65 -34.75
N ASP A 569 8.32 16.86 -34.22
CA ASP A 569 9.58 17.25 -33.58
C ASP A 569 9.76 16.64 -32.17
N CYS A 570 8.72 16.03 -31.58
CA CYS A 570 8.85 15.37 -30.28
C CYS A 570 9.67 14.09 -30.41
N VAL A 571 10.85 14.08 -29.78
CA VAL A 571 11.88 13.02 -29.80
C VAL A 571 11.46 11.78 -28.99
N ASP A 572 10.20 11.35 -29.09
CA ASP A 572 9.73 10.09 -28.54
C ASP A 572 9.58 9.08 -29.68
N MET A 573 10.33 7.98 -29.57
CA MET A 573 10.44 6.93 -30.58
C MET A 573 9.11 6.20 -30.84
N LEU A 574 8.11 6.39 -29.97
CA LEU A 574 6.76 5.83 -30.10
C LEU A 574 5.75 6.81 -30.68
N ALA A 575 6.01 8.12 -30.68
CA ALA A 575 5.06 9.12 -31.15
C ALA A 575 4.76 8.96 -32.65
N SER A 576 5.80 8.79 -33.48
CA SER A 576 5.64 8.55 -34.92
C SER A 576 4.87 7.26 -35.23
N LYS A 577 5.11 6.18 -34.46
CA LYS A 577 4.39 4.90 -34.64
C LYS A 577 2.94 4.97 -34.18
N MET A 578 2.64 5.74 -33.14
CA MET A 578 1.26 5.95 -32.71
C MET A 578 0.49 6.81 -33.70
N LEU A 579 1.13 7.80 -34.33
CA LEU A 579 0.50 8.66 -35.35
C LEU A 579 0.25 7.91 -36.68
N ALA A 580 1.12 6.97 -37.05
CA ALA A 580 0.98 6.16 -38.26
C ALA A 580 -0.29 5.29 -38.28
N VAL A 581 -0.77 4.84 -37.10
CA VAL A 581 -2.01 4.04 -36.98
C VAL A 581 -3.26 4.84 -37.37
N TRP A 582 -3.17 6.16 -37.34
CA TRP A 582 -4.29 7.06 -37.59
C TRP A 582 -4.28 7.65 -39.01
N GLU A 583 -3.39 7.16 -39.90
CA GLU A 583 -3.28 7.59 -41.31
C GLU A 583 -3.19 9.13 -41.49
N VAL A 584 -2.65 9.84 -40.50
CA VAL A 584 -2.57 11.32 -40.47
C VAL A 584 -1.48 11.87 -41.40
N GLU A 585 -0.86 11.03 -42.24
CA GLU A 585 0.23 11.46 -43.12
C GLU A 585 -0.26 12.46 -44.18
N ASP A 586 -1.53 12.41 -44.59
CA ASP A 586 -2.07 13.22 -45.71
C ASP A 586 -3.04 14.36 -45.31
N GLU A 587 -3.24 14.66 -44.02
CA GLU A 587 -4.07 15.83 -43.62
C GLU A 587 -3.22 17.10 -43.37
N ASP A 588 -3.62 18.19 -44.03
CA ASP A 588 -3.09 19.55 -43.86
C ASP A 588 -3.29 20.08 -42.44
N GLU A 589 -2.39 20.96 -41.98
CA GLU A 589 -2.39 21.53 -40.63
C GLU A 589 -3.79 22.00 -40.21
N TRP A 590 -4.24 21.52 -39.04
CA TRP A 590 -5.54 21.82 -38.44
C TRP A 590 -5.92 23.30 -38.55
N GLY A 591 -6.68 23.65 -39.58
CA GLY A 591 -7.35 24.95 -39.70
C GLY A 591 -6.87 25.92 -40.77
N THR A 592 -6.28 25.48 -41.88
CA THR A 592 -6.33 26.28 -43.13
C THR A 592 -7.57 25.91 -43.93
N ASN A 593 -8.61 26.74 -43.79
CA ASN A 593 -9.76 26.75 -44.71
C ASN A 593 -9.27 27.19 -46.10
N GLU A 594 -8.82 26.25 -46.92
CA GLU A 594 -8.81 26.41 -48.38
C GLU A 594 -9.48 25.17 -48.98
N GLU A 595 -10.70 25.40 -49.48
CA GLU A 595 -11.44 24.62 -50.48
C GLU A 595 -11.43 23.08 -50.40
N ILE A 596 -12.27 22.51 -49.53
CA ILE A 596 -12.82 21.15 -49.74
C ILE A 596 -14.14 21.30 -50.49
N ASP A 597 -14.05 21.55 -51.78
CA ASP A 597 -15.12 21.23 -52.73
C ASP A 597 -14.58 20.13 -53.64
N THR A 598 -15.32 19.02 -53.73
CA THR A 598 -15.07 17.80 -54.53
C THR A 598 -14.18 16.71 -53.92
N LEU A 599 -14.69 16.03 -52.89
CA LEU A 599 -14.45 14.58 -52.76
C LEU A 599 -15.78 13.85 -52.95
N VAL A 600 -15.88 13.18 -54.09
CA VAL A 600 -16.98 12.28 -54.44
C VAL A 600 -17.00 11.15 -53.42
N GLU A 601 -18.07 11.05 -52.63
CA GLU A 601 -18.31 9.90 -51.75
C GLU A 601 -18.36 8.63 -52.60
N GLN A 602 -17.32 7.80 -52.51
CA GLN A 602 -17.38 6.44 -53.04
C GLN A 602 -18.26 5.57 -52.13
N ASP A 603 -19.01 4.68 -52.76
CA ASP A 603 -19.90 3.74 -52.08
C ASP A 603 -19.08 2.87 -51.10
N PRO A 604 -19.47 2.77 -49.80
CA PRO A 604 -18.74 2.01 -48.80
C PRO A 604 -18.46 0.55 -49.19
N GLU A 605 -19.29 -0.09 -50.02
CA GLU A 605 -19.01 -1.45 -50.52
C GLU A 605 -17.80 -1.49 -51.47
N GLU A 606 -17.66 -0.52 -52.37
CA GLU A 606 -16.46 -0.39 -53.23
C GLU A 606 -15.22 -0.08 -52.41
N LYS A 607 -15.36 0.69 -51.32
CA LYS A 607 -14.24 1.03 -50.44
C LYS A 607 -13.70 -0.20 -49.71
N VAL A 608 -14.59 -1.10 -49.27
CA VAL A 608 -14.22 -2.36 -48.61
C VAL A 608 -13.64 -3.37 -49.59
N LEU A 609 -14.18 -3.46 -50.81
CA LEU A 609 -13.64 -4.30 -51.88
C LEU A 609 -12.23 -3.86 -52.31
N ASN A 610 -12.02 -2.55 -52.52
CA ASN A 610 -10.70 -2.00 -52.85
C ASN A 610 -9.68 -2.22 -51.73
N TRP A 611 -10.11 -2.17 -50.46
CA TRP A 611 -9.24 -2.46 -49.32
C TRP A 611 -8.83 -3.94 -49.25
N LEU A 612 -9.78 -4.85 -49.52
CA LEU A 612 -9.51 -6.29 -49.59
C LEU A 612 -8.57 -6.63 -50.77
N ASP A 613 -8.78 -6.04 -51.94
CA ASP A 613 -7.93 -6.25 -53.11
C ASP A 613 -6.52 -5.67 -52.92
N ALA A 614 -6.39 -4.51 -52.27
CA ALA A 614 -5.09 -3.90 -51.96
C ALA A 614 -4.26 -4.73 -50.96
N SER A 615 -4.92 -5.40 -50.01
CA SER A 615 -4.25 -6.27 -49.02
C SER A 615 -3.72 -7.58 -49.62
N SER A 616 -4.20 -7.97 -50.80
CA SER A 616 -3.80 -9.22 -51.48
C SER A 616 -2.55 -9.08 -52.38
N HIS A 617 -2.07 -7.85 -52.61
CA HIS A 617 -0.96 -7.57 -53.55
C HIS A 617 0.32 -6.99 -52.91
N ALA A 618 0.40 -6.95 -51.57
CA ALA A 618 1.55 -6.37 -50.87
C ALA A 618 2.73 -7.34 -50.61
N ASP A 619 2.62 -8.63 -50.97
CA ASP A 619 3.68 -9.62 -50.69
C ASP A 619 4.61 -9.97 -51.87
N ASP A 620 4.49 -9.34 -53.04
CA ASP A 620 5.33 -9.71 -54.19
C ASP A 620 5.76 -8.53 -55.08
N ARG A 621 6.74 -7.72 -54.61
CA ARG A 621 7.72 -7.02 -55.47
C ARG A 621 9.04 -6.72 -54.75
N ASN A 622 10.00 -7.66 -54.83
CA ASN A 622 11.32 -7.44 -55.46
C ASN A 622 12.17 -8.73 -55.37
N ILE A 623 12.23 -9.49 -56.48
CA ILE A 623 13.46 -9.85 -57.20
C ILE A 623 13.04 -10.43 -58.58
N THR A 624 13.79 -10.01 -59.59
CA THR A 624 13.67 -10.06 -61.05
C THR A 624 13.50 -11.43 -61.75
N ASP A 625 12.63 -11.44 -62.77
CA ASP A 625 12.76 -12.00 -64.14
C ASP A 625 13.26 -13.44 -64.38
N THR A 626 12.35 -14.36 -64.78
CA THR A 626 12.21 -14.99 -66.14
C THR A 626 11.51 -16.37 -66.12
N THR A 627 10.37 -16.44 -66.82
CA THR A 627 9.75 -17.55 -67.60
C THR A 627 9.48 -18.96 -67.02
N PRO A 628 8.46 -19.69 -67.56
CA PRO A 628 7.54 -20.53 -66.77
C PRO A 628 7.62 -22.03 -67.05
N VAL A 629 7.39 -22.89 -66.04
CA VAL A 629 7.02 -24.30 -66.24
C VAL A 629 6.15 -24.80 -65.07
N LYS A 630 4.89 -25.19 -65.36
CA LYS A 630 4.01 -26.11 -64.57
C LYS A 630 4.58 -27.54 -64.66
N PRO A 631 4.20 -28.58 -63.87
CA PRO A 631 3.18 -28.68 -62.81
C PRO A 631 3.57 -29.63 -61.62
N THR A 632 2.58 -29.96 -60.76
CA THR A 632 2.31 -31.32 -60.16
C THR A 632 2.61 -31.54 -58.66
N VAL A 633 1.50 -31.74 -57.91
CA VAL A 633 1.20 -32.76 -56.87
C VAL A 633 2.39 -33.41 -56.13
N THR A 634 2.40 -33.44 -54.79
CA THR A 634 2.01 -34.59 -53.91
C THR A 634 2.47 -34.37 -52.45
N SER A 635 1.53 -34.60 -51.51
CA SER A 635 1.65 -35.25 -50.18
C SER A 635 2.89 -35.13 -49.25
N THR A 636 2.54 -34.90 -47.97
CA THR A 636 3.04 -35.53 -46.73
C THR A 636 4.31 -34.99 -46.03
N PRO A 637 4.39 -35.15 -44.68
CA PRO A 637 4.85 -34.11 -43.76
C PRO A 637 6.10 -34.47 -42.92
N PHE A 638 6.47 -33.53 -42.03
CA PHE A 638 7.48 -33.52 -40.95
C PHE A 638 8.89 -33.04 -41.36
N PRO A 639 9.74 -32.62 -40.39
CA PRO A 639 9.54 -31.74 -39.22
C PRO A 639 10.63 -30.63 -39.19
N LEU A 640 10.48 -29.54 -38.41
CA LEU A 640 11.64 -28.82 -37.84
C LEU A 640 11.23 -27.78 -36.78
N GLU A 641 11.56 -28.15 -35.54
CA GLU A 641 12.27 -27.41 -34.51
C GLU A 641 12.50 -25.88 -34.62
N THR A 642 12.13 -25.24 -33.50
CA THR A 642 12.80 -24.18 -32.73
C THR A 642 12.58 -22.69 -33.02
N THR A 643 12.37 -22.03 -31.88
CA THR A 643 12.65 -20.63 -31.51
C THR A 643 11.77 -19.56 -32.10
N HIS A 644 10.91 -18.95 -31.27
CA HIS A 644 10.91 -17.49 -31.10
C HIS A 644 10.37 -17.09 -29.72
N GLN A 645 11.17 -16.27 -29.04
CA GLN A 645 10.80 -15.40 -27.92
C GLN A 645 9.68 -14.46 -28.37
N VAL A 646 8.64 -14.26 -27.54
CA VAL A 646 7.82 -13.04 -27.61
C VAL A 646 7.54 -12.50 -26.21
N THR A 647 7.87 -11.22 -26.12
CA THR A 647 7.80 -10.24 -25.05
C THR A 647 6.37 -9.78 -24.74
N SER A 648 6.09 -9.60 -23.44
CA SER A 648 5.20 -8.61 -22.78
C SER A 648 3.74 -8.40 -23.27
N PRO A 649 2.73 -8.49 -22.37
CA PRO A 649 1.36 -8.09 -22.68
C PRO A 649 1.15 -6.58 -22.53
N THR A 650 0.56 -6.01 -23.57
CA THR A 650 0.10 -4.62 -23.70
C THR A 650 -0.96 -4.29 -22.64
N ARG A 651 -0.74 -3.20 -21.88
CA ARG A 651 -1.73 -2.65 -20.92
C ARG A 651 -2.76 -1.80 -21.68
N SER A 652 -4.05 -2.09 -21.47
CA SER A 652 -5.18 -1.26 -21.89
C SER A 652 -5.18 0.07 -21.13
N LEU A 653 -5.43 1.16 -21.86
CA LEU A 653 -5.20 2.55 -21.47
C LEU A 653 -6.42 3.25 -20.83
N ASP A 654 -7.53 2.57 -20.62
CA ASP A 654 -8.82 3.24 -20.33
C ASP A 654 -9.16 3.44 -18.84
N GLN A 655 -8.21 3.30 -17.92
CA GLN A 655 -8.48 3.47 -16.47
C GLN A 655 -7.62 4.51 -15.75
N GLN A 656 -6.72 5.22 -16.44
CA GLN A 656 -5.75 6.10 -15.77
C GLN A 656 -6.19 7.55 -15.55
N SER A 657 -7.32 8.00 -16.09
CA SER A 657 -7.62 9.44 -16.12
C SER A 657 -7.91 10.08 -14.75
N TRP A 658 -8.22 9.32 -13.69
CA TRP A 658 -8.67 9.90 -12.42
C TRP A 658 -7.62 9.81 -11.29
N MET A 659 -6.49 9.14 -11.53
CA MET A 659 -5.42 8.94 -10.53
C MET A 659 -4.20 9.85 -10.71
N PHE A 660 -4.01 10.48 -11.87
CA PHE A 660 -2.83 11.30 -12.15
C PHE A 660 -2.78 12.64 -11.39
N ASP A 661 -3.91 13.14 -10.88
CA ASP A 661 -3.95 14.44 -10.18
C ASP A 661 -3.44 14.39 -8.73
N LEU A 662 -3.20 13.21 -8.16
CA LEU A 662 -2.81 13.06 -6.75
C LEU A 662 -1.29 13.02 -6.50
N THR A 663 -0.47 12.79 -7.53
CA THR A 663 0.99 12.62 -7.39
C THR A 663 1.82 13.89 -7.64
N GLN A 664 1.22 15.00 -8.10
CA GLN A 664 1.98 16.20 -8.49
C GLN A 664 2.02 17.38 -7.49
N MET A 665 1.53 17.24 -6.25
CA MET A 665 1.53 18.34 -5.29
C MET A 665 2.40 18.03 -4.06
N THR A 666 3.72 18.19 -4.20
CA THR A 666 4.63 18.39 -3.06
C THR A 666 4.80 19.89 -2.78
N PRO A 667 4.71 20.38 -1.53
CA PRO A 667 5.07 21.75 -1.21
C PRO A 667 6.60 21.92 -1.30
N ARG A 668 7.07 22.84 -2.16
CA ARG A 668 8.45 23.36 -2.08
C ARG A 668 8.54 24.33 -0.90
N ASP A 669 8.97 23.85 0.26
CA ASP A 669 9.38 24.72 1.36
C ASP A 669 10.89 25.00 1.25
N GLY A 670 11.22 26.23 0.85
CA GLY A 670 12.57 26.78 0.93
C GLY A 670 12.81 27.37 2.32
N HIS A 671 13.64 26.70 3.11
CA HIS A 671 14.28 27.29 4.28
C HIS A 671 15.76 26.88 4.30
N GLU A 672 16.65 27.85 4.09
CA GLU A 672 18.07 27.71 4.37
C GLU A 672 18.30 27.57 5.88
N PRO A 673 19.13 26.62 6.35
CA PRO A 673 19.49 26.50 7.74
C PRO A 673 20.58 27.52 8.11
N THR A 674 20.35 28.22 9.22
CA THR A 674 21.28 29.16 9.83
C THR A 674 22.50 28.40 10.38
N HIS A 675 23.71 28.88 10.06
CA HIS A 675 25.00 28.28 10.45
C HIS A 675 25.16 28.13 11.98
N LEU A 676 25.52 26.92 12.42
CA LEU A 676 26.04 26.64 13.77
C LEU A 676 27.55 26.93 13.84
N SER A 677 27.99 27.41 15.01
CA SER A 677 29.37 27.78 15.31
C SER A 677 30.37 26.61 15.17
N PRO A 678 31.56 26.83 14.58
CA PRO A 678 32.57 25.79 14.36
C PRO A 678 33.10 25.12 15.64
N ASP A 679 33.03 25.77 16.80
CA ASP A 679 33.52 25.22 18.08
C ASP A 679 32.65 24.07 18.60
N SER A 680 31.35 24.04 18.23
CA SER A 680 30.42 22.96 18.56
C SER A 680 30.75 21.67 17.81
N VAL A 681 31.30 21.77 16.60
CA VAL A 681 31.56 20.62 15.72
C VAL A 681 32.84 19.88 16.13
N GLU A 682 33.83 20.62 16.67
CA GLU A 682 35.10 20.02 17.08
C GLU A 682 35.01 19.27 18.42
N GLN A 683 34.21 19.76 19.37
CA GLN A 683 33.91 19.03 20.61
C GLN A 683 33.09 17.76 20.37
N GLN A 684 32.20 17.78 19.37
CA GLN A 684 31.38 16.62 19.00
C GLN A 684 32.21 15.53 18.29
N ARG A 685 33.19 15.92 17.45
CA ARG A 685 34.16 14.98 16.83
C ARG A 685 35.12 14.35 17.84
N LYS A 686 35.58 15.09 18.85
CA LYS A 686 36.47 14.54 19.91
C LYS A 686 35.75 13.53 20.82
N ARG A 687 34.44 13.71 21.07
CA ARG A 687 33.63 12.74 21.84
C ARG A 687 33.27 11.48 21.04
N GLN A 688 33.04 11.59 19.73
CA GLN A 688 32.74 10.42 18.87
C GLN A 688 33.94 9.49 18.66
N LYS A 689 35.17 10.02 18.66
CA LYS A 689 36.38 9.20 18.48
C LYS A 689 36.69 8.30 19.70
N LEU A 690 36.37 8.76 20.91
CA LEU A 690 36.62 8.00 22.14
C LEU A 690 35.67 6.81 22.37
N CYS A 691 34.48 6.81 21.78
CA CYS A 691 33.58 5.66 21.84
C CYS A 691 33.95 4.55 20.83
N TYR A 692 34.62 4.89 19.73
CA TYR A 692 34.91 3.95 18.64
C TYR A 692 36.16 3.08 18.92
N ASP A 693 37.17 3.62 19.61
CA ASP A 693 38.43 2.90 19.87
C ASP A 693 38.37 1.92 21.06
N SER A 694 37.28 1.91 21.84
CA SER A 694 37.13 1.03 23.02
C SER A 694 36.52 -0.35 22.74
N ILE A 695 36.03 -0.59 21.51
CA ILE A 695 35.33 -1.83 21.13
C ILE A 695 36.16 -2.71 20.18
N VAL A 696 37.29 -2.22 19.67
CA VAL A 696 38.13 -2.96 18.72
C VAL A 696 39.59 -2.98 19.20
N SER A 697 39.91 -3.87 20.14
CA SER A 697 41.16 -4.65 20.19
C SER A 697 41.40 -5.26 21.59
N THR A 698 41.14 -6.56 21.74
CA THR A 698 42.11 -7.56 22.26
C THR A 698 41.43 -8.93 22.44
N PRO A 699 42.06 -10.04 22.01
CA PRO A 699 41.52 -11.38 22.21
C PRO A 699 41.85 -11.92 23.61
N VAL A 700 40.87 -12.59 24.22
CA VAL A 700 40.99 -13.29 25.50
C VAL A 700 41.88 -14.53 25.33
N LYS A 701 42.96 -14.63 26.13
CA LYS A 701 43.66 -15.88 26.43
C LYS A 701 43.57 -16.16 27.94
N GLN A 702 43.11 -17.35 28.31
CA GLN A 702 43.34 -17.99 29.61
C GLN A 702 44.39 -19.11 29.44
N PRO A 703 44.95 -19.77 30.49
CA PRO A 703 45.02 -19.47 31.93
C PRO A 703 46.45 -19.68 32.52
N THR A 704 46.70 -19.42 33.83
CA THR A 704 47.35 -20.34 34.82
C THR A 704 47.83 -19.67 36.13
N SER A 705 47.56 -20.38 37.24
CA SER A 705 48.22 -20.49 38.57
C SER A 705 48.81 -19.30 39.36
N ALA A 706 48.24 -19.13 40.57
CA ALA A 706 48.88 -19.04 41.90
C ALA A 706 49.94 -17.94 42.24
N LYS A 707 49.59 -17.06 43.19
CA LYS A 707 50.14 -17.00 44.58
C LYS A 707 49.59 -15.78 45.36
N LYS A 708 49.19 -16.03 46.62
CA LYS A 708 48.97 -15.07 47.74
C LYS A 708 50.29 -14.33 48.08
N PRO A 709 50.32 -13.15 48.79
CA PRO A 709 49.73 -12.99 50.14
C PRO A 709 49.27 -11.57 50.62
N GLN A 710 48.54 -11.60 51.75
CA GLN A 710 48.52 -10.69 52.94
C GLN A 710 48.72 -9.17 52.74
N SER A 711 47.81 -8.28 53.15
CA SER A 711 47.44 -7.81 54.52
C SER A 711 46.84 -6.40 54.27
N SER A 712 45.99 -5.75 55.04
CA SER A 712 45.84 -5.61 56.48
C SER A 712 44.52 -4.88 56.76
N ALA A 713 44.00 -5.06 57.97
CA ALA A 713 42.76 -4.49 58.47
C ALA A 713 42.87 -3.00 58.84
N LYS A 714 41.74 -2.27 58.78
CA LYS A 714 41.23 -1.31 59.79
C LYS A 714 39.89 -0.72 59.29
N LYS A 715 38.75 -1.12 59.86
CA LYS A 715 38.02 -0.56 61.03
C LYS A 715 37.43 0.85 60.83
N LYS A 716 36.08 0.86 60.86
CA LYS A 716 35.12 1.88 61.40
C LYS A 716 35.11 3.25 60.68
N PHE A 717 34.01 3.99 60.53
CA PHE A 717 32.91 4.28 61.45
C PHE A 717 31.67 4.77 60.65
N VAL A 718 30.48 4.49 61.20
CA VAL A 718 29.16 5.12 60.93
C VAL A 718 29.13 6.47 61.70
N PRO A 719 28.52 7.57 61.19
CA PRO A 719 27.08 7.89 61.38
C PRO A 719 26.46 8.49 60.10
N GLY A 720 25.16 8.39 59.82
CA GLY A 720 24.02 8.47 60.72
C GLY A 720 23.33 9.82 60.52
N PHE A 721 22.35 9.88 59.63
CA PHE A 721 21.02 10.48 59.76
C PHE A 721 20.18 10.12 58.54
#